data_AF-A0A939ZG49-F1
#
_entry.id   AF-A0A939ZG49-F1
#
_cell.length_a   1.000
_cell.length_b   1.000
_cell.length_c   1.000
_cell.angle_alpha   90.00
_cell.angle_beta   90.00
_cell.angle_gamma   90.00
#
_symmetry.space_group_name_H-M   'P 1'
#
loop_
_entity.id
_entity.type
_entity.pdbx_description
1 polymer ?
#
loop_
_entity_poly.entity_id
_entity_poly.type
_entity_poly.pdbx_seq_one_letter_code
_entity_poly.pdbx_strand_id
1 'polypeptide(L)'
;MILFFLPLMFGTFFQLLYNTADSVIVGRFVGKEALAAVGGSAAILVNVFVGGLTSLSSGATIIVGQYYGAGRKEDVSKAVHTGMAFAIILGIIITIAGIPTTKLMLEAMNTTPESLEGSTIYLRVYMAGMIPNLVYNMGAGILRAIGDSKRPLIFLIISSIVNIILDLALVIGMGLGVFGVALATILSQAISAVMTIYVLVKANDCYKLYLNKIKIHSFYLKRILMIGIPSTVHSLTYTASNLIIQIAVNGFGTDTVAAWVATGKADQIFWMVSNSLGISISTFVAQNYGKGNMNRVKKSMICGFFYHCILTTLIVGGLLLIGPFVLTFFTKDPVVLDIATYMLRFFVVFYFSFILIEVCHGVLRGMGNATGPMIISVFGVCGIRILWIFTAFRTYRTMTVLMTSYPISWGISSAISLLYLIICLRRMKKEKTDSAGKKKMTILPLILLIAGILCILYGITIMLANSGSKFFLVWYAGGLCFAALAFLFRSGIIAKLPMAVKGIAVFLISLGVIFVIATQCMVISGFRDNTKEGLDYIIVLGSQVKTSGPAVVTRMRLDKAYEYASANPETIIIVSGGQGSNEPASEASVMKDYLVGRGVDESRILMEDKSTNTSENLQFSASLYEGLSGSSVGIVSSNFHIYRALAIAKKCGYTNVTGIPADSVKLYLPNNMIRETVGLLKDFLMGNL
;
A
#
# COMPACT_ATOMS: atom_id res chain seq x y z
N MET A 1 5.60 -0.27 -32.89
CA MET A 1 5.60 -0.45 -31.42
C MET A 1 6.92 -1.05 -30.94
N ILE A 2 7.36 -2.22 -31.44
CA ILE A 2 8.64 -2.85 -31.02
C ILE A 2 9.86 -1.92 -31.16
N LEU A 3 10.03 -1.27 -32.32
CA LEU A 3 11.11 -0.30 -32.53
C LEU A 3 11.09 0.91 -31.58
N PHE A 4 9.92 1.22 -31.03
CA PHE A 4 9.75 2.28 -30.02
C PHE A 4 10.01 1.75 -28.60
N PHE A 5 9.60 0.51 -28.33
CA PHE A 5 9.78 -0.20 -27.06
C PHE A 5 11.25 -0.50 -26.75
N LEU A 6 12.04 -0.99 -27.72
CA LEU A 6 13.43 -1.40 -27.48
C LEU A 6 14.28 -0.28 -26.87
N PRO A 7 14.24 0.98 -27.37
CA PRO A 7 14.96 2.07 -26.72
C PRO A 7 14.51 2.38 -25.29
N LEU A 8 13.23 2.19 -24.96
CA LEU A 8 12.74 2.40 -23.59
C LEU A 8 13.27 1.33 -22.63
N MET A 9 13.26 0.08 -23.09
CA MET A 9 13.80 -1.05 -22.33
C MET A 9 15.29 -0.86 -22.06
N PHE A 10 16.08 -0.56 -23.09
CA PHE A 10 17.51 -0.30 -22.91
C PHE A 10 17.77 0.96 -22.08
N GLY A 11 16.93 2.00 -22.19
CA GLY A 11 17.05 3.18 -21.34
C GLY A 11 16.96 2.83 -19.85
N THR A 12 15.95 2.03 -19.50
CA THR A 12 15.78 1.52 -18.13
C THR A 12 16.95 0.62 -17.70
N PHE A 13 17.48 -0.20 -18.61
CA PHE A 13 18.67 -1.03 -18.35
C PHE A 13 19.90 -0.19 -18.00
N PHE A 14 20.20 0.85 -18.79
CA PHE A 14 21.31 1.76 -18.52
C PHE A 14 21.11 2.53 -17.22
N GLN A 15 19.86 2.90 -16.89
CA GLN A 15 19.55 3.47 -15.58
C GLN A 15 19.87 2.52 -14.43
N LEU A 16 19.55 1.23 -14.57
CA LEU A 16 19.87 0.24 -13.56
C LEU A 16 21.39 0.02 -13.45
N LEU A 17 22.11 0.07 -14.57
CA LEU A 17 23.55 -0.16 -14.64
C LEU A 17 24.32 0.88 -13.82
N TYR A 18 24.05 2.18 -14.03
CA TYR A 18 24.76 3.21 -13.29
C TYR A 18 24.39 3.22 -11.80
N ASN A 19 23.11 3.03 -11.45
CA ASN A 19 22.71 2.87 -10.04
C ASN A 19 23.43 1.70 -9.33
N THR A 20 23.72 0.65 -10.09
CA THR A 20 24.51 -0.50 -9.60
C THR A 20 25.99 -0.11 -9.46
N ALA A 21 26.54 0.65 -10.41
CA ALA A 21 27.89 1.17 -10.34
C ALA A 21 28.09 2.08 -9.11
N ASP A 22 27.20 3.05 -8.87
CA ASP A 22 27.18 3.92 -7.67
C ASP A 22 27.35 3.08 -6.40
N SER A 23 26.52 2.03 -6.26
CA SER A 23 26.50 1.14 -5.09
C SER A 23 27.79 0.31 -4.95
N VAL A 24 28.34 -0.19 -6.07
CA VAL A 24 29.56 -1.00 -6.05
C VAL A 24 30.78 -0.15 -5.73
N ILE A 25 30.88 1.05 -6.31
CA ILE A 25 32.02 1.95 -6.12
C ILE A 25 32.04 2.44 -4.67
N VAL A 26 30.92 2.92 -4.14
CA VAL A 26 30.88 3.40 -2.75
C VAL A 26 31.16 2.28 -1.74
N GLY A 27 30.61 1.09 -1.97
CA GLY A 27 30.80 -0.04 -1.06
C GLY A 27 32.22 -0.58 -1.04
N ARG A 28 32.91 -0.59 -2.19
CA ARG A 28 34.29 -1.08 -2.28
C ARG A 28 35.34 -0.08 -1.84
N PHE A 29 35.17 1.20 -2.18
CA PHE A 29 36.23 2.21 -2.02
C PHE A 29 36.03 3.13 -0.81
N VAL A 30 34.81 3.25 -0.27
CA VAL A 30 34.52 4.12 0.88
C VAL A 30 34.24 3.30 2.13
N GLY A 31 33.41 2.26 2.03
CA GLY A 31 33.14 1.34 3.13
C GLY A 31 31.67 0.99 3.29
N LYS A 32 31.38 0.11 4.26
CA LYS A 32 30.04 -0.44 4.52
C LYS A 32 29.06 0.61 5.06
N GLU A 33 29.55 1.58 5.83
CA GLU A 33 28.76 2.69 6.38
C GLU A 33 28.28 3.62 5.26
N ALA A 34 29.16 3.90 4.29
CA ALA A 34 28.83 4.69 3.11
C ALA A 34 27.88 3.95 2.17
N LEU A 35 28.04 2.63 2.01
CA LEU A 35 27.08 1.80 1.28
C LEU A 35 25.71 1.80 1.95
N ALA A 36 25.65 1.70 3.28
CA ALA A 36 24.41 1.77 4.04
C ALA A 36 23.75 3.16 3.92
N ALA A 37 24.53 4.23 3.89
CA ALA A 37 24.03 5.58 3.68
C ALA A 37 23.38 5.77 2.30
N VAL A 38 24.05 5.31 1.24
CA VAL A 38 23.55 5.46 -0.15
C VAL A 38 22.43 4.47 -0.46
N GLY A 39 22.49 3.25 0.08
CA GLY A 39 21.54 2.15 -0.20
C GLY A 39 20.41 1.98 0.80
N GLY A 40 20.42 2.71 1.93
CA GLY A 40 19.44 2.60 3.01
C GLY A 40 18.26 3.56 2.89
N SER A 41 17.90 4.23 3.99
CA SER A 41 16.76 5.16 4.07
C SER A 41 16.80 6.26 3.00
N ALA A 42 17.99 6.78 2.68
CA ALA A 42 18.14 7.83 1.67
C ALA A 42 17.75 7.34 0.26
N ALA A 43 18.14 6.12 -0.14
CA ALA A 43 17.71 5.52 -1.40
C ALA A 43 16.18 5.33 -1.47
N ILE A 44 15.56 4.92 -0.36
CA ILE A 44 14.09 4.78 -0.31
C ILE A 44 13.42 6.12 -0.56
N LEU A 45 13.89 7.19 0.10
CA LEU A 45 13.35 8.54 -0.09
C LEU A 45 13.60 9.03 -1.53
N VAL A 46 14.80 8.83 -2.08
CA VAL A 46 15.11 9.14 -3.48
C VAL A 46 14.14 8.41 -4.42
N ASN A 47 13.88 7.13 -4.20
CA ASN A 47 12.94 6.36 -5.01
C ASN A 47 11.50 6.91 -4.92
N VAL A 48 11.05 7.32 -3.74
CA VAL A 48 9.74 7.95 -3.54
C VAL A 48 9.64 9.25 -4.35
N PHE A 49 10.64 10.14 -4.22
CA PHE A 49 10.65 11.41 -4.93
C PHE A 49 10.81 11.22 -6.45
N VAL A 50 11.91 10.60 -6.89
CA VAL A 50 12.21 10.43 -8.32
C VAL A 50 11.17 9.56 -9.01
N GLY A 51 10.77 8.44 -8.40
CA GLY A 51 9.75 7.55 -8.96
C GLY A 51 8.39 8.24 -9.05
N GLY A 52 8.01 9.00 -8.02
CA GLY A 52 6.78 9.80 -8.03
C GLY A 52 6.80 10.89 -9.10
N LEU A 53 7.89 11.65 -9.21
CA LEU A 53 8.05 12.75 -10.17
C LEU A 53 8.14 12.27 -11.63
N THR A 54 8.80 11.14 -11.86
CA THR A 54 8.82 10.47 -13.17
C THR A 54 7.41 10.06 -13.58
N SER A 55 6.63 9.54 -12.63
CA SER A 55 5.23 9.16 -12.84
C SER A 55 4.33 10.38 -13.07
N LEU A 56 4.57 11.50 -12.38
CA LEU A 56 3.85 12.76 -12.60
C LEU A 56 4.10 13.31 -14.01
N SER A 57 5.34 13.23 -14.48
CA SER A 57 5.77 13.66 -15.82
C SER A 57 5.10 12.88 -16.96
N SER A 58 4.66 11.64 -16.68
CA SER A 58 3.86 10.85 -17.64
C SER A 58 2.55 11.54 -18.04
N GLY A 59 1.99 12.39 -17.18
CA GLY A 59 0.79 13.17 -17.49
C GLY A 59 0.99 14.09 -18.70
N ALA A 60 2.15 14.75 -18.79
CA ALA A 60 2.49 15.56 -19.95
C ALA A 60 2.70 14.70 -21.21
N THR A 61 3.31 13.52 -21.06
CA THR A 61 3.50 12.57 -22.17
C THR A 61 2.16 12.21 -22.82
N ILE A 62 1.13 11.90 -22.02
CA ILE A 62 -0.19 11.56 -22.55
C ILE A 62 -0.86 12.77 -23.20
N ILE A 63 -0.89 13.93 -22.52
CA ILE A 63 -1.60 15.11 -23.04
C ILE A 63 -0.95 15.63 -24.33
N VAL A 64 0.39 15.72 -24.37
CA VAL A 64 1.12 16.09 -25.58
C VAL A 64 0.87 15.06 -26.69
N GLY A 65 0.91 13.76 -26.37
CA GLY A 65 0.65 12.70 -27.34
C GLY A 65 -0.76 12.77 -27.95
N GLN A 66 -1.77 13.06 -27.14
CA GLN A 66 -3.14 13.26 -27.61
C GLN A 66 -3.27 14.47 -28.54
N TYR A 67 -2.72 15.64 -28.17
CA TYR A 67 -2.79 16.82 -29.02
C TYR A 67 -1.97 16.66 -30.30
N TYR A 68 -0.82 16.00 -30.22
CA TYR A 68 0.03 15.70 -31.37
C TYR A 68 -0.69 14.77 -32.34
N GLY A 69 -1.28 13.67 -31.85
CA GLY A 69 -2.08 12.75 -32.66
C GLY A 69 -3.34 13.39 -33.26
N ALA A 70 -3.91 14.39 -32.58
CA ALA A 70 -5.03 15.18 -33.07
C ALA A 70 -4.64 16.24 -34.13
N GLY A 71 -3.35 16.43 -34.41
CA GLY A 71 -2.87 17.50 -35.31
C GLY A 71 -2.99 18.92 -34.74
N ARG A 72 -3.27 19.06 -33.44
CA ARG A 72 -3.48 20.36 -32.78
C ARG A 72 -2.16 21.00 -32.37
N LYS A 73 -1.42 21.52 -33.35
CA LYS A 73 -0.04 22.04 -33.19
C LYS A 73 0.09 23.13 -32.11
N GLU A 74 -0.87 24.05 -32.01
CA GLU A 74 -0.83 25.12 -31.01
C GLU A 74 -0.98 24.57 -29.58
N ASP A 75 -1.87 23.59 -29.39
CA ASP A 75 -2.07 22.93 -28.10
C ASP A 75 -0.86 22.09 -27.69
N VAL A 76 -0.19 21.43 -28.65
CA VAL A 76 1.10 20.76 -28.42
C VAL A 76 2.10 21.76 -27.86
N SER A 77 2.25 22.91 -28.53
CA SER A 77 3.18 23.94 -28.09
C SER A 77 2.85 24.42 -26.67
N LYS A 78 1.60 24.82 -26.39
CA LYS A 78 1.19 25.29 -25.05
C LYS A 78 1.38 24.22 -23.97
N ALA A 79 1.10 22.95 -24.27
CA ALA A 79 1.30 21.84 -23.36
C ALA A 79 2.79 21.59 -23.05
N VAL A 80 3.66 21.65 -24.06
CA VAL A 80 5.13 21.52 -23.89
C VAL A 80 5.68 22.63 -22.99
N HIS A 81 5.34 23.89 -23.25
CA HIS A 81 5.82 25.02 -22.44
C HIS A 81 5.26 24.97 -21.00
N THR A 82 3.99 24.58 -20.85
CA THR A 82 3.37 24.40 -19.52
C THR A 82 4.04 23.27 -18.74
N GLY A 83 4.33 22.13 -19.40
CA GLY A 83 5.02 21.00 -18.79
C GLY A 83 6.42 21.37 -18.32
N MET A 84 7.18 22.10 -19.16
CA MET A 84 8.53 22.55 -18.80
C MET A 84 8.51 23.60 -17.67
N ALA A 85 7.59 24.57 -17.72
CA ALA A 85 7.40 25.53 -16.64
C ALA A 85 7.06 24.84 -15.31
N PHE A 86 6.16 23.85 -15.37
CA PHE A 86 5.77 23.06 -14.21
C PHE A 86 6.93 22.24 -13.64
N ALA A 87 7.75 21.62 -14.50
CA ALA A 87 8.94 20.87 -14.07
C ALA A 87 9.95 21.76 -13.33
N ILE A 88 10.21 22.96 -13.85
CA ILE A 88 11.14 23.92 -13.22
C ILE A 88 10.59 24.41 -11.87
N ILE A 89 9.32 24.86 -11.84
CA ILE A 89 8.69 25.38 -10.62
C ILE A 89 8.61 24.30 -9.55
N LEU A 90 8.17 23.09 -9.91
CA LEU A 90 8.10 21.98 -8.97
C LEU A 90 9.50 21.57 -8.47
N GLY A 91 10.51 21.57 -9.34
CA GLY A 91 11.90 21.31 -8.96
C GLY A 91 12.42 22.32 -7.94
N ILE A 92 12.18 23.62 -8.17
CA ILE A 92 12.55 24.68 -7.22
C ILE A 92 11.85 24.47 -5.87
N ILE A 93 10.54 24.20 -5.87
CA ILE A 93 9.78 23.97 -4.63
C ILE A 93 10.37 22.78 -3.85
N ILE A 94 10.66 21.66 -4.52
CA ILE A 94 11.19 20.47 -3.88
C ILE A 94 12.62 20.70 -3.39
N THR A 95 13.45 21.43 -4.13
CA THR A 95 14.81 21.76 -3.66
C THR A 95 14.76 22.65 -2.41
N ILE A 96 13.97 23.72 -2.42
CA ILE A 96 13.85 24.66 -1.29
C ILE A 96 13.28 23.96 -0.05
N ALA A 97 12.24 23.13 -0.21
CA ALA A 97 11.63 22.42 0.91
C ALA A 97 12.44 21.19 1.35
N GLY A 98 13.06 20.47 0.43
CA GLY A 98 13.70 19.17 0.66
C GLY A 98 15.03 19.26 1.40
N ILE A 99 15.86 20.25 1.10
CA ILE A 99 17.16 20.44 1.77
C ILE A 99 17.03 20.61 3.30
N PRO A 100 16.19 21.53 3.82
CA PRO A 100 16.06 21.69 5.27
C PRO A 100 15.34 20.52 5.94
N THR A 101 14.39 19.88 5.25
CA THR A 101 13.60 18.76 5.81
C THR A 101 14.31 17.41 5.76
N THR A 102 15.42 17.30 5.03
CA THR A 102 16.17 16.04 4.83
C THR A 102 16.48 15.30 6.15
N LYS A 103 17.04 16.00 7.14
CA LYS A 103 17.43 15.37 8.42
C LYS A 103 16.20 14.86 9.19
N LEU A 104 15.15 15.66 9.26
CA LEU A 104 13.87 15.28 9.88
C LEU A 104 13.26 14.04 9.23
N MET A 105 13.32 13.96 7.89
CA MET A 105 12.82 12.80 7.15
C MET A 105 13.61 11.53 7.45
N LEU A 106 14.94 11.63 7.56
CA LEU A 106 15.81 10.48 7.85
C LEU A 106 15.67 10.01 9.31
N GLU A 107 15.52 10.94 10.25
CA GLU A 107 15.22 10.64 11.66
C GLU A 107 13.84 9.97 11.80
N ALA A 108 12.83 10.46 11.07
CA ALA A 108 11.51 9.83 11.04
C ALA A 108 11.52 8.40 10.45
N MET A 109 12.54 8.04 9.67
CA MET A 109 12.75 6.69 9.16
C MET A 109 13.54 5.78 10.13
N ASN A 110 13.90 6.25 11.33
CA ASN A 110 14.77 5.54 12.27
C ASN A 110 16.11 5.13 11.62
N THR A 111 16.70 6.03 10.83
CA THR A 111 18.02 5.81 10.22
C THR A 111 19.08 5.69 11.32
N THR A 112 19.97 4.69 11.21
CA THR A 112 20.96 4.42 12.26
C THR A 112 21.93 5.59 12.45
N PRO A 113 22.40 5.87 13.69
CA PRO A 113 23.31 6.98 13.95
C PRO A 113 24.58 6.96 13.07
N GLU A 114 25.10 5.76 12.79
CA GLU A 114 26.33 5.56 12.02
C GLU A 114 26.17 5.91 10.53
N SER A 115 24.95 5.84 10.00
CA SER A 115 24.65 6.11 8.58
C SER A 115 23.91 7.43 8.35
N LEU A 116 23.45 8.10 9.41
CA LEU A 116 22.61 9.30 9.33
C LEU A 116 23.31 10.48 8.66
N GLU A 117 24.59 10.71 8.97
CA GLU A 117 25.36 11.82 8.41
C GLU A 117 25.57 11.63 6.90
N GLY A 118 26.06 10.46 6.49
CA GLY A 118 26.23 10.09 5.08
C GLY A 118 24.90 10.15 4.31
N SER A 119 23.82 9.64 4.91
CA SER A 119 22.47 9.68 4.32
C SER A 119 21.97 11.12 4.12
N THR A 120 22.27 12.00 5.09
CA THR A 120 21.90 13.42 5.04
C THR A 120 22.64 14.13 3.92
N ILE A 121 23.95 13.91 3.79
CA ILE A 121 24.76 14.48 2.70
C ILE A 121 24.22 14.01 1.35
N TYR A 122 24.04 12.70 1.18
CA TYR A 122 23.53 12.10 -0.05
C TYR A 122 22.18 12.71 -0.46
N LEU A 123 21.21 12.72 0.46
CA LEU A 123 19.86 13.17 0.16
C LEU A 123 19.80 14.68 -0.10
N ARG A 124 20.57 15.51 0.61
CA ARG A 124 20.64 16.97 0.34
C ARG A 124 21.17 17.28 -1.06
N VAL A 125 22.24 16.62 -1.48
CA VAL A 125 22.79 16.78 -2.85
C VAL A 125 21.74 16.35 -3.87
N TYR A 126 21.04 15.25 -3.62
CA TYR A 126 19.96 14.79 -4.49
C TYR A 126 18.79 15.79 -4.57
N MET A 127 18.41 16.43 -3.46
CA MET A 127 17.40 17.48 -3.42
C MET A 127 17.83 18.72 -4.21
N ALA A 128 19.11 19.08 -4.20
CA ALA A 128 19.65 20.15 -5.03
C ALA A 128 19.56 19.84 -6.54
N GLY A 129 19.62 18.56 -6.91
CA GLY A 129 19.51 18.08 -8.28
C GLY A 129 18.10 17.91 -8.84
N MET A 130 17.05 18.32 -8.13
CA MET A 130 15.67 18.04 -8.55
C MET A 130 15.23 18.76 -9.83
N ILE A 131 15.75 19.97 -10.07
CA ILE A 131 15.45 20.73 -11.30
C ILE A 131 15.91 19.98 -12.55
N PRO A 132 17.20 19.61 -12.72
CA PRO A 132 17.64 18.87 -13.89
C PRO A 132 16.94 17.52 -14.02
N ASN A 133 16.70 16.81 -12.91
CA ASN A 133 15.96 15.54 -12.93
C ASN A 133 14.57 15.69 -13.56
N LEU A 134 13.79 16.68 -13.12
CA LEU A 134 12.44 16.94 -13.61
C LEU A 134 12.43 17.44 -15.05
N VAL A 135 13.37 18.32 -15.41
CA VAL A 135 13.52 18.82 -16.78
C VAL A 135 13.79 17.66 -17.74
N TYR A 136 14.72 16.77 -17.38
CA TYR A 136 15.01 15.57 -18.17
C TYR A 136 13.78 14.68 -18.29
N ASN A 137 13.13 14.30 -17.18
CA ASN A 137 11.99 13.39 -17.21
C ASN A 137 10.79 13.96 -17.99
N MET A 138 10.53 15.26 -17.85
CA MET A 138 9.49 15.97 -18.59
C MET A 138 9.82 16.02 -20.08
N GLY A 139 11.04 16.41 -20.44
CA GLY A 139 11.44 16.53 -21.84
C GLY A 139 11.58 15.17 -22.55
N ALA A 140 12.12 14.15 -21.89
CA ALA A 140 12.10 12.77 -22.37
C ALA A 140 10.66 12.27 -22.55
N GLY A 141 9.75 12.64 -21.65
CA GLY A 141 8.31 12.40 -21.81
C GLY A 141 7.72 13.05 -23.07
N ILE A 142 8.06 14.31 -23.34
CA ILE A 142 7.63 15.03 -24.54
C ILE A 142 8.17 14.35 -25.82
N LEU A 143 9.45 13.97 -25.85
CA LEU A 143 10.05 13.24 -26.98
C LEU A 143 9.36 11.88 -27.20
N ARG A 144 9.07 11.14 -26.13
CA ARG A 144 8.28 9.90 -26.21
C ARG A 144 6.87 10.16 -26.73
N ALA A 145 6.23 11.26 -26.32
CA ALA A 145 4.87 11.60 -26.73
C ALA A 145 4.72 11.77 -28.25
N ILE A 146 5.77 12.24 -28.94
CA ILE A 146 5.83 12.38 -30.40
C ILE A 146 6.37 11.14 -31.12
N GLY A 147 6.80 10.11 -30.39
CA GLY A 147 7.33 8.86 -30.94
C GLY A 147 8.86 8.77 -31.03
N ASP A 148 9.61 9.72 -30.46
CA ASP A 148 11.07 9.68 -30.39
C ASP A 148 11.52 9.03 -29.07
N SER A 149 11.76 7.71 -29.09
CA SER A 149 12.38 6.99 -27.96
C SER A 149 13.89 6.81 -28.09
N LYS A 150 14.48 7.12 -29.25
CA LYS A 150 15.91 6.93 -29.52
C LYS A 150 16.75 8.00 -28.84
N ARG A 151 16.37 9.27 -28.96
CA ARG A 151 17.13 10.36 -28.32
C ARG A 151 17.16 10.24 -26.78
N PRO A 152 16.03 9.97 -26.10
CA PRO A 152 16.07 9.67 -24.65
C PRO A 152 16.99 8.52 -24.27
N LEU A 153 17.04 7.43 -25.07
CA LEU A 153 18.01 6.33 -24.84
C LEU A 153 19.46 6.83 -24.93
N ILE A 154 19.79 7.58 -26.00
CA ILE A 154 21.15 8.10 -26.20
C ILE A 154 21.56 8.98 -25.01
N PHE A 155 20.65 9.81 -24.51
CA PHE A 155 20.91 10.65 -23.34
C PHE A 155 21.22 9.80 -22.10
N LEU A 156 20.47 8.72 -21.87
CA LEU A 156 20.72 7.81 -20.75
C LEU A 156 22.04 7.05 -20.89
N ILE A 157 22.42 6.63 -22.10
CA ILE A 157 23.73 6.00 -22.35
C ILE A 157 24.85 6.96 -21.99
N ILE A 158 24.82 8.17 -22.53
CA ILE A 158 25.82 9.21 -22.25
C ILE A 158 25.86 9.52 -20.76
N SER A 159 24.70 9.72 -20.13
CA SER A 159 24.58 9.97 -18.69
C SER A 159 25.16 8.84 -17.85
N SER A 160 24.96 7.58 -18.25
CA SER A 160 25.47 6.42 -17.50
C SER A 160 26.98 6.33 -17.59
N ILE A 161 27.54 6.56 -18.79
CA ILE A 161 29.00 6.57 -19.00
C ILE A 161 29.63 7.72 -18.22
N VAL A 162 29.06 8.93 -18.32
CA VAL A 162 29.58 10.10 -17.59
C VAL A 162 29.46 9.89 -16.08
N ASN A 163 28.37 9.31 -15.58
CA ASN A 163 28.21 9.01 -14.16
C ASN A 163 29.33 8.07 -13.68
N ILE A 164 29.59 6.95 -14.36
CA ILE A 164 30.64 6.00 -13.96
C ILE A 164 32.02 6.68 -13.98
N ILE A 165 32.31 7.50 -14.98
CA ILE A 165 33.58 8.26 -15.05
C ILE A 165 33.68 9.24 -13.88
N LEU A 166 32.61 9.98 -13.58
CA LEU A 166 32.57 10.92 -12.48
C LEU A 166 32.66 10.23 -11.13
N ASP A 167 32.05 9.06 -10.94
CA ASP A 167 32.19 8.28 -9.72
C ASP A 167 33.65 7.89 -9.49
N LEU A 168 34.33 7.36 -10.51
CA LEU A 168 35.74 7.01 -10.40
C LEU A 168 36.59 8.25 -10.09
N ALA A 169 36.33 9.39 -10.73
CA ALA A 169 37.08 10.62 -10.50
C ALA A 169 36.82 11.25 -9.12
N LEU A 170 35.56 11.38 -8.71
CA LEU A 170 35.15 12.08 -7.49
C LEU A 170 35.31 11.21 -6.24
N VAL A 171 35.01 9.92 -6.34
CA VAL A 171 35.08 9.00 -5.19
C VAL A 171 36.50 8.47 -5.00
N ILE A 172 37.12 7.94 -6.06
CA ILE A 172 38.47 7.35 -5.96
C ILE A 172 39.55 8.42 -6.10
N GLY A 173 39.44 9.28 -7.12
CA GLY A 173 40.47 10.30 -7.39
C GLY A 173 40.52 11.43 -6.37
N MET A 174 39.36 11.96 -5.96
CA MET A 174 39.25 13.10 -5.03
C MET A 174 38.88 12.70 -3.59
N GLY A 175 38.55 11.44 -3.33
CA GLY A 175 38.21 10.96 -1.99
C GLY A 175 36.92 11.56 -1.40
N LEU A 176 35.99 12.05 -2.23
CA LEU A 176 34.77 12.75 -1.77
C LEU A 176 33.68 11.82 -1.19
N GLY A 177 33.96 10.51 -1.11
CA GLY A 177 33.07 9.54 -0.48
C GLY A 177 31.62 9.59 -0.98
N VAL A 178 30.67 9.62 -0.04
CA VAL A 178 29.22 9.68 -0.32
C VAL A 178 28.80 10.95 -1.07
N PHE A 179 29.47 12.08 -0.80
CA PHE A 179 29.21 13.33 -1.53
C PHE A 179 29.58 13.20 -3.01
N GLY A 180 30.71 12.55 -3.29
CA GLY A 180 31.19 12.30 -4.66
C GLY A 180 30.18 11.52 -5.50
N VAL A 181 29.64 10.43 -4.94
CA VAL A 181 28.62 9.59 -5.61
C VAL A 181 27.36 10.39 -5.92
N ALA A 182 26.82 11.10 -4.93
CA ALA A 182 25.61 11.91 -5.12
C ALA A 182 25.82 13.00 -6.19
N LEU A 183 27.00 13.63 -6.19
CA LEU A 183 27.35 14.67 -7.14
C LEU A 183 27.50 14.13 -8.57
N ALA A 184 28.16 12.98 -8.74
CA ALA A 184 28.29 12.31 -10.05
C ALA A 184 26.93 12.04 -10.69
N THR A 185 25.97 11.55 -9.90
CA THR A 185 24.61 11.25 -10.35
C THR A 185 23.85 12.51 -10.75
N ILE A 186 23.89 13.58 -9.96
CA ILE A 186 23.20 14.83 -10.29
C ILE A 186 23.83 15.54 -11.49
N LEU A 187 25.16 15.57 -11.60
CA LEU A 187 25.84 16.16 -12.77
C LEU A 187 25.50 15.41 -14.06
N SER A 188 25.44 14.09 -14.01
CA SER A 188 25.07 13.26 -15.16
C SER A 188 23.61 13.48 -15.58
N GLN A 189 22.71 13.61 -14.61
CA GLN A 189 21.31 13.99 -14.87
C GLN A 189 21.20 15.42 -15.43
N ALA A 190 22.04 16.35 -14.98
CA ALA A 190 22.10 17.70 -15.53
C ALA A 190 22.53 17.71 -17.00
N ILE A 191 23.50 16.88 -17.38
CA ILE A 191 23.89 16.71 -18.80
C ILE A 191 22.70 16.17 -19.61
N SER A 192 21.96 15.18 -19.09
CA SER A 192 20.74 14.67 -19.73
C SER A 192 19.66 15.75 -19.91
N ALA A 193 19.49 16.62 -18.91
CA ALA A 193 18.56 17.73 -18.96
C ALA A 193 18.96 18.77 -20.02
N VAL A 194 20.25 19.13 -20.08
CA VAL A 194 20.80 20.06 -21.08
C VAL A 194 20.64 19.50 -22.49
N MET A 195 21.01 18.25 -22.74
CA MET A 195 20.81 17.60 -24.04
C MET A 195 19.34 17.57 -24.46
N THR A 196 18.44 17.32 -23.50
CA THR A 196 17.00 17.31 -23.73
C THR A 196 16.47 18.70 -24.10
N ILE A 197 16.86 19.75 -23.37
CA ILE A 197 16.52 21.14 -23.71
C ILE A 197 17.06 21.49 -25.09
N TYR A 198 18.33 21.17 -25.37
CA TYR A 198 18.97 21.46 -26.65
C TYR A 198 18.18 20.87 -27.83
N VAL A 199 17.79 19.60 -27.74
CA VAL A 199 16.99 18.94 -28.78
C VAL A 199 15.60 19.56 -28.92
N LEU A 200 14.94 19.91 -27.81
CA LEU A 200 13.62 20.56 -27.85
C LEU A 200 13.68 21.97 -28.45
N VAL A 201 14.73 22.74 -28.17
CA VAL A 201 14.92 24.10 -28.72
C VAL A 201 15.27 24.07 -30.20
N LYS A 202 16.06 23.08 -30.64
CA LYS A 202 16.46 22.89 -32.05
C LYS A 202 15.42 22.15 -32.90
N ALA A 203 14.31 21.70 -32.30
CA ALA A 203 13.25 21.02 -33.05
C ALA A 203 12.64 21.92 -34.13
N ASN A 204 12.26 21.32 -35.26
CA ASN A 204 11.65 22.00 -36.41
C ASN A 204 10.12 21.74 -36.52
N ASP A 205 9.48 21.35 -35.42
CA ASP A 205 8.06 20.95 -35.40
C ASP A 205 7.33 21.61 -34.20
N CYS A 206 6.03 21.36 -34.06
CA CYS A 206 5.13 21.96 -33.07
C CYS A 206 5.52 21.71 -31.60
N TYR A 207 6.37 20.72 -31.32
CA TYR A 207 6.93 20.45 -30.00
C TYR A 207 8.17 21.28 -29.66
N LYS A 208 8.60 22.19 -30.56
CA LYS A 208 9.72 23.10 -30.32
C LYS A 208 9.51 23.92 -29.05
N LEU A 209 10.51 23.92 -28.19
CA LEU A 209 10.54 24.70 -26.97
C LEU A 209 11.12 26.10 -27.27
N TYR A 210 10.30 27.12 -27.05
CA TYR A 210 10.72 28.51 -27.07
C TYR A 210 10.95 28.96 -25.62
N LEU A 211 12.21 29.22 -25.27
CA LEU A 211 12.58 29.57 -23.89
C LEU A 211 11.83 30.82 -23.38
N ASN A 212 11.55 31.79 -24.26
CA ASN A 212 10.78 32.99 -23.94
C ASN A 212 9.26 32.77 -23.81
N LYS A 213 8.74 31.58 -24.14
CA LYS A 213 7.32 31.22 -24.02
C LYS A 213 7.05 30.23 -22.89
N ILE A 214 8.03 29.94 -22.04
CA ILE A 214 7.84 29.08 -20.86
C ILE A 214 6.90 29.79 -19.90
N LYS A 215 5.63 29.37 -19.88
CA LYS A 215 4.59 29.87 -18.98
C LYS A 215 3.60 28.78 -18.65
N ILE A 216 3.01 28.88 -17.46
CA ILE A 216 1.93 27.98 -17.04
C ILE A 216 0.63 28.43 -17.70
N HIS A 217 0.05 27.56 -18.51
CA HIS A 217 -1.33 27.68 -18.93
C HIS A 217 -2.21 26.75 -18.06
N SER A 218 -3.02 27.35 -17.19
CA SER A 218 -3.83 26.64 -16.18
C SER A 218 -4.66 25.48 -16.77
N PHE A 219 -5.26 25.67 -17.95
CA PHE A 219 -6.03 24.62 -18.64
C PHE A 219 -5.20 23.35 -18.93
N TYR A 220 -3.99 23.51 -19.49
CA TYR A 220 -3.13 22.37 -19.81
C TYR A 220 -2.50 21.78 -18.55
N LEU A 221 -2.12 22.63 -17.59
CA LEU A 221 -1.60 22.16 -16.30
C LEU A 221 -2.62 21.26 -15.60
N LYS A 222 -3.89 21.67 -15.53
CA LYS A 222 -4.97 20.86 -14.94
C LYS A 222 -5.11 19.51 -15.64
N ARG A 223 -5.01 19.46 -16.96
CA ARG A 223 -5.06 18.21 -17.74
C ARG A 223 -3.86 17.31 -17.47
N ILE A 224 -2.66 17.89 -17.39
CA ILE A 224 -1.43 17.16 -17.06
C ILE A 224 -1.54 16.56 -15.65
N LEU A 225 -1.96 17.35 -14.65
CA LEU A 225 -2.10 16.91 -13.27
C LEU A 225 -3.20 15.85 -13.09
N MET A 226 -4.30 15.94 -13.84
CA MET A 226 -5.39 14.97 -13.80
C MET A 226 -4.95 13.56 -14.23
N ILE A 227 -3.86 13.45 -14.99
CA ILE A 227 -3.26 12.15 -15.37
C ILE A 227 -2.05 11.84 -14.48
N GLY A 228 -1.20 12.84 -14.24
CA GLY A 228 0.06 12.66 -13.51
C GLY A 228 -0.11 12.37 -12.02
N ILE A 229 -1.05 13.03 -11.33
CA ILE A 229 -1.28 12.78 -9.88
C ILE A 229 -1.77 11.34 -9.66
N PRO A 230 -2.81 10.83 -10.36
CA PRO A 230 -3.20 9.43 -10.19
C PRO A 230 -2.09 8.45 -10.55
N SER A 231 -1.28 8.75 -11.57
CA SER A 231 -0.13 7.91 -11.95
C SER A 231 0.96 7.90 -10.87
N THR A 232 1.15 9.01 -10.16
CA THR A 232 2.06 9.15 -9.03
C THR A 232 1.58 8.31 -7.84
N VAL A 233 0.31 8.48 -7.44
CA VAL A 233 -0.30 7.68 -6.37
C VAL A 233 -0.23 6.20 -6.68
N HIS A 234 -0.51 5.82 -7.93
CA HIS A 234 -0.37 4.47 -8.43
C HIS A 234 1.06 3.92 -8.20
N SER A 235 2.10 4.65 -8.60
CA SER A 235 3.50 4.23 -8.41
C SER A 235 3.91 4.12 -6.93
N LEU A 236 3.54 5.12 -6.12
CA LEU A 236 3.82 5.13 -4.68
C LEU A 236 3.11 4.00 -3.94
N THR A 237 1.91 3.63 -4.38
CA THR A 237 1.14 2.50 -3.84
C THR A 237 1.89 1.18 -4.02
N TYR A 238 2.49 0.94 -5.19
CA TYR A 238 3.30 -0.27 -5.42
C TYR A 238 4.53 -0.30 -4.52
N THR A 239 5.20 0.85 -4.37
CA THR A 239 6.36 1.00 -3.49
C THR A 239 5.98 0.68 -2.03
N ALA A 240 4.91 1.29 -1.53
CA ALA A 240 4.40 1.03 -0.19
C ALA A 240 3.98 -0.43 0.01
N SER A 241 3.30 -1.02 -0.99
CA SER A 241 2.88 -2.41 -0.93
C SER A 241 4.07 -3.38 -0.83
N ASN A 242 5.12 -3.16 -1.61
CA ASN A 242 6.33 -3.98 -1.57
C ASN A 242 7.10 -3.78 -0.25
N LEU A 243 7.08 -2.57 0.33
CA LEU A 243 7.67 -2.32 1.64
C LEU A 243 7.00 -3.15 2.75
N ILE A 244 5.67 -3.27 2.73
CA ILE A 244 4.94 -4.08 3.72
C ILE A 244 5.33 -5.57 3.60
N ILE A 245 5.48 -6.08 2.37
CA ILE A 245 5.97 -7.44 2.15
C ILE A 245 7.41 -7.58 2.66
N GLN A 246 8.28 -6.62 2.37
CA GLN A 246 9.67 -6.64 2.84
C GLN A 246 9.75 -6.73 4.37
N ILE A 247 8.90 -6.00 5.10
CA ILE A 247 8.82 -6.08 6.56
C ILE A 247 8.47 -7.51 7.01
N ALA A 248 7.51 -8.17 6.33
CA ALA A 248 7.16 -9.55 6.62
C ALA A 248 8.30 -10.54 6.28
N VAL A 249 9.05 -10.29 5.19
CA VAL A 249 10.23 -11.09 4.80
C VAL A 249 11.33 -11.02 5.86
N ASN A 250 11.55 -9.85 6.46
CA ASN A 250 12.56 -9.65 7.50
C ASN A 250 12.35 -10.54 8.75
N GLY A 251 11.12 -11.03 8.97
CA GLY A 251 10.82 -11.98 10.04
C GLY A 251 11.29 -13.43 9.80
N PHE A 252 11.78 -13.77 8.60
CA PHE A 252 12.21 -15.12 8.23
C PHE A 252 13.73 -15.38 8.34
N GLY A 253 14.47 -14.45 8.94
CA GLY A 253 15.92 -14.56 9.14
C GLY A 253 16.75 -14.00 7.98
N THR A 254 18.05 -13.86 8.24
CA THR A 254 19.01 -13.17 7.37
C THR A 254 19.18 -13.82 6.00
N ASP A 255 19.25 -15.15 5.94
CA ASP A 255 19.49 -15.91 4.70
C ASP A 255 18.31 -15.74 3.73
N THR A 256 17.09 -15.77 4.28
CA THR A 256 15.85 -15.54 3.54
C THR A 256 15.77 -14.12 3.00
N VAL A 257 16.20 -13.12 3.78
CA VAL A 257 16.24 -11.72 3.35
C VAL A 257 17.27 -11.53 2.23
N ALA A 258 18.46 -12.13 2.35
CA ALA A 258 19.48 -12.10 1.31
C ALA A 258 18.97 -12.76 0.01
N ALA A 259 18.29 -13.90 0.13
CA ALA A 259 17.68 -14.61 -0.99
C ALA A 259 16.58 -13.78 -1.67
N TRP A 260 15.77 -13.06 -0.90
CA TRP A 260 14.75 -12.15 -1.42
C TRP A 260 15.35 -11.01 -2.24
N VAL A 261 16.44 -10.41 -1.76
CA VAL A 261 17.16 -9.36 -2.50
C VAL A 261 17.74 -9.90 -3.81
N ALA A 262 18.41 -11.06 -3.76
CA ALA A 262 18.98 -11.69 -4.96
C ALA A 262 17.88 -12.04 -5.99
N THR A 263 16.77 -12.62 -5.53
CA THR A 263 15.60 -12.92 -6.37
C THR A 263 15.02 -11.64 -6.97
N GLY A 264 14.90 -10.58 -6.17
CA GLY A 264 14.41 -9.27 -6.62
C GLY A 264 15.27 -8.66 -7.73
N LYS A 265 16.60 -8.88 -7.72
CA LYS A 265 17.48 -8.43 -8.81
C LYS A 265 17.21 -9.17 -10.12
N ALA A 266 16.98 -10.48 -10.06
CA ALA A 266 16.57 -11.26 -11.24
C ALA A 266 15.17 -10.84 -11.75
N ASP A 267 14.24 -10.56 -10.83
CA ASP A 267 12.87 -10.12 -11.12
C ASP A 267 12.82 -8.76 -11.87
N GLN A 268 13.77 -7.85 -11.61
CA GLN A 268 13.81 -6.54 -12.29
C GLN A 268 13.83 -6.62 -13.83
N ILE A 269 14.35 -7.71 -14.40
CA ILE A 269 14.34 -7.93 -15.85
C ILE A 269 12.90 -7.94 -16.39
N PHE A 270 12.00 -8.63 -15.70
CA PHE A 270 10.59 -8.68 -16.07
C PHE A 270 9.94 -7.29 -15.95
N TRP A 271 10.13 -6.61 -14.83
CA TRP A 271 9.54 -5.29 -14.59
C TRP A 271 10.01 -4.24 -15.59
N MET A 272 11.28 -4.28 -15.97
CA MET A 272 11.86 -3.40 -16.99
C MET A 272 11.14 -3.55 -18.34
N VAL A 273 10.92 -4.79 -18.78
CA VAL A 273 10.21 -5.10 -20.02
C VAL A 273 8.73 -4.72 -19.92
N SER A 274 8.09 -5.09 -18.82
CA SER A 274 6.68 -4.83 -18.59
C SER A 274 6.37 -3.32 -18.59
N ASN A 275 7.13 -2.53 -17.84
CA ASN A 275 6.97 -1.08 -17.77
C ASN A 275 7.20 -0.40 -19.14
N SER A 276 8.27 -0.81 -19.85
CA SER A 276 8.58 -0.27 -21.18
C SER A 276 7.48 -0.55 -22.21
N LEU A 277 6.81 -1.71 -22.12
CA LEU A 277 5.62 -2.02 -22.91
C LEU A 277 4.42 -1.15 -22.49
N GLY A 278 4.19 -0.98 -21.18
CA GLY A 278 3.15 -0.11 -20.64
C GLY A 278 3.24 1.33 -21.14
N ILE A 279 4.44 1.92 -21.11
CA ILE A 279 4.73 3.24 -21.68
C ILE A 279 4.42 3.24 -23.19
N SER A 280 4.95 2.25 -23.92
CA SER A 280 4.72 2.11 -25.37
C SER A 280 3.23 2.08 -25.72
N ILE A 281 2.45 1.23 -25.05
CA ILE A 281 0.99 1.12 -25.28
C ILE A 281 0.32 2.46 -24.99
N SER A 282 0.64 3.10 -23.86
CA SER A 282 0.02 4.37 -23.48
C SER A 282 0.30 5.50 -24.48
N THR A 283 1.51 5.59 -25.02
CA THR A 283 1.90 6.57 -26.04
C THR A 283 1.15 6.35 -27.35
N PHE A 284 1.16 5.13 -27.88
CA PHE A 284 0.45 4.82 -29.12
C PHE A 284 -1.06 5.00 -28.96
N VAL A 285 -1.63 4.62 -27.82
CA VAL A 285 -3.05 4.85 -27.54
C VAL A 285 -3.33 6.35 -27.42
N ALA A 286 -2.49 7.14 -26.75
CA ALA A 286 -2.66 8.59 -26.64
C ALA A 286 -2.75 9.27 -28.00
N GLN A 287 -1.81 8.98 -28.91
CA GLN A 287 -1.83 9.56 -30.26
C GLN A 287 -3.07 9.14 -31.06
N ASN A 288 -3.40 7.85 -31.06
CA ASN A 288 -4.55 7.34 -31.84
C ASN A 288 -5.89 7.78 -31.25
N TYR A 289 -5.97 7.90 -29.93
CA TYR A 289 -7.14 8.44 -29.24
C TYR A 289 -7.31 9.93 -29.55
N GLY A 290 -6.23 10.70 -29.55
CA GLY A 290 -6.22 12.10 -29.97
C GLY A 290 -6.72 12.30 -31.40
N LYS A 291 -6.35 11.39 -32.33
CA LYS A 291 -6.86 11.37 -33.70
C LYS A 291 -8.35 10.92 -33.81
N GLY A 292 -8.94 10.43 -32.73
CA GLY A 292 -10.28 9.81 -32.73
C GLY A 292 -10.32 8.40 -33.36
N ASN A 293 -9.18 7.79 -33.66
CA ASN A 293 -9.08 6.49 -34.33
C ASN A 293 -9.11 5.33 -33.33
N MET A 294 -10.32 4.99 -32.87
CA MET A 294 -10.53 3.90 -31.91
C MET A 294 -10.16 2.51 -32.43
N ASN A 295 -10.17 2.30 -33.75
CA ASN A 295 -9.74 1.03 -34.34
C ASN A 295 -8.23 0.82 -34.13
N ARG A 296 -7.43 1.88 -34.31
CA ARG A 296 -6.00 1.84 -34.00
C ARG A 296 -5.70 1.76 -32.52
N VAL A 297 -6.55 2.34 -31.65
CA VAL A 297 -6.47 2.13 -30.19
C VAL A 297 -6.63 0.64 -29.83
N LYS A 298 -7.67 -0.02 -30.35
CA LYS A 298 -7.87 -1.47 -30.15
C LYS A 298 -6.71 -2.30 -30.71
N LYS A 299 -6.21 -1.95 -31.90
CA LYS A 299 -5.04 -2.63 -32.48
C LYS A 299 -3.80 -2.47 -31.60
N SER A 300 -3.58 -1.29 -31.01
CA SER A 300 -2.46 -1.05 -30.08
C SER A 300 -2.59 -1.89 -28.82
N MET A 301 -3.80 -2.04 -28.27
CA MET A 301 -4.08 -2.92 -27.13
C MET A 301 -3.79 -4.40 -27.47
N ILE A 302 -4.30 -4.90 -28.59
CA ILE A 302 -4.15 -6.31 -28.99
C ILE A 302 -2.68 -6.64 -29.29
N CYS A 303 -2.01 -5.82 -30.11
CA CYS A 303 -0.57 -6.00 -30.36
C CYS A 303 0.24 -5.88 -29.07
N GLY A 304 -0.12 -4.92 -28.20
CA GLY A 304 0.47 -4.75 -26.87
C GLY A 304 0.40 -6.03 -26.03
N PHE A 305 -0.79 -6.62 -25.94
CA PHE A 305 -1.00 -7.87 -25.22
C PHE A 305 -0.18 -9.03 -25.79
N PHE A 306 -0.22 -9.26 -27.12
CA PHE A 306 0.53 -10.36 -27.74
C PHE A 306 2.05 -10.19 -27.58
N TYR A 307 2.58 -8.98 -27.79
CA TYR A 307 4.01 -8.73 -27.57
C TYR A 307 4.41 -8.93 -26.11
N HIS A 308 3.56 -8.52 -25.16
CA HIS A 308 3.81 -8.77 -23.75
C HIS A 308 3.82 -10.26 -23.43
N CYS A 309 2.85 -11.04 -23.92
CA CYS A 309 2.84 -12.49 -23.75
C CYS A 309 4.11 -13.14 -24.33
N ILE A 310 4.51 -12.80 -25.55
CA ILE A 310 5.72 -13.37 -26.18
C ILE A 310 6.96 -13.05 -25.35
N LEU A 311 7.15 -11.78 -24.98
CA LEU A 311 8.33 -11.36 -24.21
C LEU A 311 8.33 -11.97 -22.80
N THR A 312 7.17 -12.05 -22.14
CA THR A 312 7.05 -12.74 -20.86
C THR A 312 7.38 -14.21 -21.00
N THR A 313 6.92 -14.92 -22.03
CA THR A 313 7.29 -16.32 -22.28
C THR A 313 8.80 -16.49 -22.45
N LEU A 314 9.48 -15.59 -23.17
CA LEU A 314 10.94 -15.64 -23.33
C LEU A 314 11.67 -15.42 -22.00
N ILE A 315 11.20 -14.45 -21.19
CA ILE A 315 11.76 -14.18 -19.86
C ILE A 315 11.54 -15.38 -18.92
N VAL A 316 10.34 -15.94 -18.92
CA VAL A 316 9.97 -17.10 -18.12
C VAL A 316 10.82 -18.31 -18.49
N GLY A 317 10.91 -18.64 -19.78
CA GLY A 317 11.75 -19.73 -20.27
C GLY A 317 13.23 -19.52 -19.91
N GLY A 318 13.75 -18.31 -20.12
CA GLY A 318 15.13 -17.95 -19.76
C GLY A 318 15.40 -18.11 -18.26
N LEU A 319 14.57 -17.52 -17.41
CA LEU A 319 14.74 -17.60 -15.96
C LEU A 319 14.51 -19.00 -15.39
N LEU A 320 13.69 -19.84 -16.01
CA LEU A 320 13.56 -21.24 -15.59
C LEU A 320 14.79 -22.08 -15.94
N LEU A 321 15.42 -21.81 -17.09
CA LEU A 321 16.60 -22.56 -17.57
C LEU A 321 17.91 -22.10 -16.93
N ILE A 322 18.15 -20.79 -16.87
CA ILE A 322 19.42 -20.20 -16.42
C ILE A 322 19.27 -19.36 -15.14
N GLY A 323 18.09 -19.28 -14.54
CA GLY A 323 17.84 -18.50 -13.32
C GLY A 323 18.79 -18.81 -12.16
N PRO A 324 19.04 -20.09 -11.80
CA PRO A 324 20.01 -20.42 -10.76
C PRO A 324 21.42 -19.88 -11.08
N PHE A 325 21.86 -19.97 -12.34
CA PHE A 325 23.12 -19.38 -12.76
C PHE A 325 23.12 -17.85 -12.63
N VAL A 326 22.03 -17.18 -13.01
CA VAL A 326 21.87 -15.72 -12.83
C VAL A 326 21.96 -15.33 -11.36
N LEU A 327 21.39 -16.13 -10.45
CA LEU A 327 21.47 -15.89 -9.01
C LEU A 327 22.91 -16.00 -8.46
N THR A 328 23.78 -16.82 -9.06
CA THR A 328 25.19 -16.94 -8.64
C THR A 328 26.02 -15.66 -8.82
N PHE A 329 25.58 -14.72 -9.67
CA PHE A 329 26.21 -13.41 -9.77
C PHE A 329 25.97 -12.54 -8.52
N PHE A 330 24.92 -12.82 -7.75
CA PHE A 330 24.53 -12.04 -6.58
C PHE A 330 24.94 -12.69 -5.25
N THR A 331 24.96 -14.02 -5.19
CA THR A 331 25.40 -14.76 -3.99
C THR A 331 26.05 -16.08 -4.37
N LYS A 332 27.07 -16.48 -3.59
CA LYS A 332 27.73 -17.79 -3.69
C LYS A 332 27.38 -18.72 -2.53
N ASP A 333 26.60 -18.25 -1.57
CA ASP A 333 26.17 -19.07 -0.43
C ASP A 333 25.15 -20.11 -0.92
N PRO A 334 25.39 -21.41 -0.69
CA PRO A 334 24.52 -22.49 -1.19
C PRO A 334 23.12 -22.46 -0.56
N VAL A 335 22.98 -22.06 0.71
CA VAL A 335 21.69 -21.98 1.40
C VAL A 335 20.86 -20.83 0.83
N VAL A 336 21.47 -19.65 0.68
CA VAL A 336 20.82 -18.48 0.10
C VAL A 336 20.43 -18.74 -1.36
N LEU A 337 21.29 -19.43 -2.11
CA LEU A 337 21.04 -19.77 -3.52
C LEU A 337 19.86 -20.72 -3.69
N ASP A 338 19.71 -21.71 -2.81
CA ASP A 338 18.58 -22.65 -2.84
C ASP A 338 17.25 -21.93 -2.56
N ILE A 339 17.21 -21.11 -1.49
CA ILE A 339 16.04 -20.30 -1.14
C ILE A 339 15.69 -19.33 -2.29
N ALA A 340 16.68 -18.64 -2.85
CA ALA A 340 16.47 -17.70 -3.95
C ALA A 340 15.96 -18.40 -5.22
N THR A 341 16.49 -19.59 -5.52
CA THR A 341 16.04 -20.41 -6.65
C THR A 341 14.59 -20.84 -6.48
N TYR A 342 14.22 -21.27 -5.27
CA TYR A 342 12.83 -21.58 -4.92
C TYR A 342 11.91 -20.38 -5.13
N MET A 343 12.29 -19.21 -4.61
CA MET A 343 11.51 -17.98 -4.75
C MET A 343 11.35 -17.54 -6.21
N LEU A 344 12.45 -17.57 -6.98
CA LEU A 344 12.46 -17.19 -8.39
C LEU A 344 11.52 -18.08 -9.21
N ARG A 345 11.63 -19.41 -9.05
CA ARG A 345 10.79 -20.38 -9.78
C ARG A 345 9.31 -20.18 -9.48
N PHE A 346 8.97 -19.81 -8.25
CA PHE A 346 7.59 -19.48 -7.88
C PHE A 346 7.09 -18.23 -8.60
N PHE A 347 7.81 -17.10 -8.54
CA PHE A 347 7.37 -15.84 -9.14
C PHE A 347 7.22 -15.91 -10.66
N VAL A 348 8.18 -16.55 -11.31
CA VAL A 348 8.30 -16.61 -12.77
C VAL A 348 7.04 -17.21 -13.43
N VAL A 349 6.44 -18.25 -12.84
CA VAL A 349 5.21 -18.87 -13.37
C VAL A 349 4.02 -17.90 -13.34
N PHE A 350 4.01 -16.94 -12.41
CA PHE A 350 2.90 -16.03 -12.20
C PHE A 350 3.03 -14.68 -12.92
N TYR A 351 4.13 -14.38 -13.62
CA TYR A 351 4.28 -13.13 -14.38
C TYR A 351 3.17 -12.89 -15.41
N PHE A 352 2.61 -13.96 -15.99
CA PHE A 352 1.48 -13.86 -16.92
C PHE A 352 0.24 -13.20 -16.30
N SER A 353 0.04 -13.35 -14.99
CA SER A 353 -1.09 -12.76 -14.28
C SER A 353 -1.02 -11.23 -14.22
N PHE A 354 0.15 -10.63 -14.44
CA PHE A 354 0.35 -9.17 -14.43
C PHE A 354 0.09 -8.50 -15.79
N ILE A 355 0.16 -9.27 -16.89
CA ILE A 355 0.11 -8.72 -18.26
C ILE A 355 -1.14 -7.86 -18.49
N LEU A 356 -2.31 -8.33 -18.04
CA LEU A 356 -3.57 -7.62 -18.25
C LEU A 356 -3.64 -6.30 -17.49
N ILE A 357 -3.07 -6.22 -16.27
CA ILE A 357 -2.96 -4.97 -15.52
C ILE A 357 -2.23 -3.95 -16.37
N GLU A 358 -1.02 -4.28 -16.82
CA GLU A 358 -0.15 -3.30 -17.51
C GLU A 358 -0.76 -2.86 -18.85
N VAL A 359 -1.30 -3.80 -19.63
CA VAL A 359 -1.94 -3.49 -20.92
C VAL A 359 -3.18 -2.62 -20.71
N CYS A 360 -4.08 -3.00 -19.79
CA CYS A 360 -5.31 -2.25 -19.55
C CYS A 360 -5.01 -0.86 -18.98
N HIS A 361 -4.10 -0.76 -18.01
CA HIS A 361 -3.69 0.51 -17.44
C HIS A 361 -3.02 1.40 -18.48
N GLY A 362 -2.15 0.84 -19.34
CA GLY A 362 -1.55 1.56 -20.46
C GLY A 362 -2.60 2.16 -21.40
N VAL A 363 -3.61 1.38 -21.79
CA VAL A 363 -4.71 1.85 -22.64
C VAL A 363 -5.53 2.95 -21.95
N LEU A 364 -5.96 2.71 -20.70
CA LEU A 364 -6.76 3.66 -19.92
C LEU A 364 -6.02 5.00 -19.73
N ARG A 365 -4.75 4.95 -19.34
CA ARG A 365 -3.88 6.14 -19.23
C ARG A 365 -3.77 6.85 -20.57
N GLY A 366 -3.53 6.13 -21.66
CA GLY A 366 -3.45 6.69 -23.01
C GLY A 366 -4.73 7.42 -23.44
N MET A 367 -5.91 6.94 -23.03
CA MET A 367 -7.20 7.61 -23.27
C MET A 367 -7.46 8.80 -22.33
N GLY A 368 -6.55 9.09 -21.39
CA GLY A 368 -6.68 10.17 -20.41
C GLY A 368 -7.41 9.79 -19.12
N ASN A 369 -7.71 8.49 -18.90
CA ASN A 369 -8.30 7.98 -17.67
C ASN A 369 -7.24 7.28 -16.81
N ALA A 370 -6.53 8.06 -15.98
CA ALA A 370 -5.55 7.52 -15.04
C ALA A 370 -6.14 7.17 -13.66
N THR A 371 -7.29 7.75 -13.30
CA THR A 371 -7.94 7.53 -12.00
C THR A 371 -8.43 6.10 -11.82
N GLY A 372 -9.01 5.49 -12.87
CA GLY A 372 -9.43 4.08 -12.82
C GLY A 372 -8.26 3.14 -12.47
N PRO A 373 -7.18 3.13 -13.25
CA PRO A 373 -5.96 2.37 -12.95
C PRO A 373 -5.41 2.60 -11.54
N MET A 374 -5.39 3.84 -11.07
CA MET A 374 -4.95 4.18 -9.71
C MET A 374 -5.81 3.49 -8.65
N ILE A 375 -7.14 3.61 -8.73
CA ILE A 375 -8.08 2.98 -7.79
C ILE A 375 -7.89 1.46 -7.78
N ILE A 376 -7.85 0.84 -8.96
CA ILE A 376 -7.71 -0.61 -9.09
C ILE A 376 -6.40 -1.07 -8.46
N SER A 377 -5.32 -0.30 -8.59
CA SER A 377 -4.03 -0.66 -8.00
C SER A 377 -3.99 -0.47 -6.48
N VAL A 378 -4.57 0.62 -5.97
CA VAL A 378 -4.68 0.86 -4.52
C VAL A 378 -5.41 -0.28 -3.82
N PHE A 379 -6.58 -0.68 -4.33
CA PHE A 379 -7.36 -1.72 -3.67
C PHE A 379 -6.90 -3.13 -4.07
N GLY A 380 -6.68 -3.35 -5.36
CA GLY A 380 -6.38 -4.67 -5.89
C GLY A 380 -4.96 -5.13 -5.61
N VAL A 381 -3.97 -4.23 -5.65
CA VAL A 381 -2.57 -4.60 -5.37
C VAL A 381 -2.28 -4.40 -3.89
N CYS A 382 -2.39 -3.17 -3.38
CA CYS A 382 -2.03 -2.90 -1.99
C CYS A 382 -3.06 -3.46 -0.99
N GLY A 383 -4.35 -3.15 -1.19
CA GLY A 383 -5.41 -3.59 -0.28
C GLY A 383 -5.51 -5.11 -0.12
N ILE A 384 -5.48 -5.86 -1.23
CA ILE A 384 -5.51 -7.33 -1.19
C ILE A 384 -4.27 -7.90 -0.51
N ARG A 385 -3.08 -7.34 -0.75
CA ARG A 385 -1.85 -7.80 -0.09
C ARG A 385 -1.86 -7.54 1.41
N ILE A 386 -2.30 -6.35 1.83
CA ILE A 386 -2.49 -6.02 3.24
C ILE A 386 -3.45 -7.03 3.87
N LEU A 387 -4.62 -7.24 3.25
CA LEU A 387 -5.60 -8.20 3.73
C LEU A 387 -4.98 -9.61 3.86
N TRP A 388 -4.23 -10.05 2.86
CA TRP A 388 -3.57 -11.35 2.86
C TRP A 388 -2.55 -11.52 3.99
N ILE A 389 -1.73 -10.50 4.23
CA ILE A 389 -0.72 -10.48 5.31
C ILE A 389 -1.40 -10.59 6.68
N PHE A 390 -2.48 -9.83 6.89
CA PHE A 390 -3.20 -9.84 8.17
C PHE A 390 -4.12 -11.05 8.37
N THR A 391 -4.37 -11.87 7.34
CA THR A 391 -5.26 -13.04 7.41
C THR A 391 -4.53 -14.37 7.19
N ALA A 392 -4.25 -14.72 5.93
CA ALA A 392 -3.67 -16.00 5.53
C ALA A 392 -2.25 -16.17 6.08
N PHE A 393 -1.40 -15.15 5.91
CA PHE A 393 -0.01 -15.19 6.38
C PHE A 393 0.10 -15.22 7.91
N ARG A 394 -0.81 -14.54 8.62
CA ARG A 394 -0.86 -14.63 10.08
C ARG A 394 -1.21 -16.04 10.57
N THR A 395 -2.03 -16.78 9.82
CA THR A 395 -2.38 -18.16 10.13
C THR A 395 -1.24 -19.12 9.82
N TYR A 396 -0.63 -18.97 8.63
CA TYR A 396 0.43 -19.83 8.15
C TYR A 396 1.65 -18.98 7.82
N ARG A 397 2.58 -18.88 8.78
CA ARG A 397 3.82 -18.10 8.64
C ARG A 397 4.86 -18.86 7.83
N THR A 398 4.60 -19.03 6.54
CA THR A 398 5.55 -19.62 5.59
C THR A 398 5.84 -18.65 4.45
N MET A 399 7.04 -18.76 3.88
CA MET A 399 7.46 -17.92 2.76
C MET A 399 6.51 -18.08 1.55
N THR A 400 6.10 -19.31 1.25
CA THR A 400 5.15 -19.61 0.16
C THR A 400 3.82 -18.87 0.32
N VAL A 401 3.27 -18.84 1.53
CA VAL A 401 2.01 -18.14 1.80
C VAL A 401 2.19 -16.64 1.61
N LEU A 402 3.31 -16.06 2.07
CA LEU A 402 3.61 -14.65 1.84
C LEU A 402 3.68 -14.31 0.34
N MET A 403 4.42 -15.12 -0.43
CA MET A 403 4.62 -14.95 -1.86
C MET A 403 3.33 -15.14 -2.66
N THR A 404 2.41 -15.98 -2.20
CA THR A 404 1.09 -16.21 -2.83
C THR A 404 0.23 -14.95 -2.87
N SER A 405 0.51 -13.95 -2.04
CA SER A 405 -0.14 -12.63 -2.11
C SER A 405 0.01 -11.95 -3.49
N TYR A 406 1.14 -12.17 -4.17
CA TYR A 406 1.42 -11.59 -5.49
C TYR A 406 0.46 -12.11 -6.57
N PRO A 407 0.41 -13.41 -6.91
CA PRO A 407 -0.49 -13.92 -7.94
C PRO A 407 -1.97 -13.68 -7.64
N ILE A 408 -2.38 -13.70 -6.36
CA ILE A 408 -3.78 -13.41 -5.99
C ILE A 408 -4.11 -11.94 -6.27
N SER A 409 -3.26 -11.02 -5.77
CA SER A 409 -3.46 -9.58 -5.99
C SER A 409 -3.43 -9.23 -7.48
N TRP A 410 -2.52 -9.83 -8.25
CA TRP A 410 -2.40 -9.61 -9.68
C TRP A 410 -3.57 -10.21 -10.47
N GLY A 411 -3.97 -11.45 -10.17
CA GLY A 411 -5.09 -12.11 -10.85
C GLY A 411 -6.41 -11.35 -10.66
N ILE A 412 -6.71 -10.95 -9.43
CA ILE A 412 -7.93 -10.17 -9.13
C ILE A 412 -7.86 -8.78 -9.79
N SER A 413 -6.73 -8.09 -9.67
CA SER A 413 -6.55 -6.77 -10.28
C SER A 413 -6.63 -6.82 -11.81
N SER A 414 -6.11 -7.88 -12.43
CA SER A 414 -6.22 -8.14 -13.87
C SER A 414 -7.66 -8.29 -14.32
N ALA A 415 -8.46 -9.09 -13.60
CA ALA A 415 -9.88 -9.27 -13.89
C ALA A 415 -10.66 -7.95 -13.77
N ILE A 416 -10.42 -7.19 -12.71
CA ILE A 416 -11.07 -5.88 -12.49
C ILE A 416 -10.63 -4.87 -13.57
N SER A 417 -9.34 -4.83 -13.93
CA SER A 417 -8.79 -3.95 -14.97
C SER A 417 -9.41 -4.21 -16.33
N LEU A 418 -9.53 -5.48 -16.71
CA LEU A 418 -10.16 -5.88 -17.95
C LEU A 418 -11.65 -5.52 -17.98
N LEU A 419 -12.38 -5.83 -16.91
CA LEU A 419 -13.80 -5.49 -16.79
C LEU A 419 -14.02 -3.98 -16.88
N TYR A 420 -13.21 -3.19 -16.16
CA TYR A 420 -13.27 -1.74 -16.17
C TYR A 420 -12.98 -1.17 -17.57
N LEU A 421 -11.95 -1.68 -18.25
CA LEU A 421 -11.64 -1.29 -19.62
C LEU A 421 -12.80 -1.59 -20.58
N ILE A 422 -13.40 -2.77 -20.49
CA ILE A 422 -14.57 -3.16 -21.30
C ILE A 422 -15.74 -2.19 -21.04
N ILE A 423 -16.02 -1.85 -19.79
CA ILE A 423 -17.07 -0.89 -19.43
C ILE A 423 -16.78 0.49 -20.04
N CYS A 424 -15.55 0.98 -19.94
CA CYS A 424 -15.14 2.25 -20.55
C CYS A 424 -15.29 2.24 -22.07
N LEU A 425 -14.82 1.20 -22.75
CA LEU A 425 -14.95 1.06 -24.21
C LEU A 425 -16.42 1.00 -24.64
N ARG A 426 -17.29 0.31 -23.88
CA ARG A 426 -18.74 0.25 -24.14
C ARG A 426 -19.43 1.59 -23.94
N ARG A 427 -19.10 2.32 -22.86
CA ARG A 427 -19.65 3.66 -22.59
C ARG A 427 -19.29 4.65 -23.70
N MET A 428 -18.05 4.66 -24.17
CA MET A 428 -17.64 5.52 -25.28
C MET A 428 -18.33 5.17 -26.60
N LYS A 429 -18.56 3.88 -26.87
CA LYS A 429 -19.37 3.46 -28.03
C LYS A 429 -20.79 3.99 -27.89
N LYS A 430 -21.38 3.89 -26.69
CA LYS A 430 -22.74 4.32 -26.40
C LYS A 430 -22.92 5.84 -26.42
N GLU A 431 -21.99 6.64 -25.90
CA GLU A 431 -22.05 8.11 -25.96
C GLU A 431 -22.00 8.65 -27.40
N LYS A 432 -21.34 7.93 -28.32
CA LYS A 432 -21.41 8.22 -29.76
C LYS A 432 -22.77 7.84 -30.38
N THR A 433 -23.54 6.94 -29.76
CA THR A 433 -24.87 6.51 -30.23
C THR A 433 -26.01 7.29 -29.55
N ASP A 434 -25.81 7.71 -28.29
CA ASP A 434 -26.79 8.34 -27.38
C ASP A 434 -26.76 9.87 -27.43
N SER A 435 -26.07 10.49 -28.39
CA SER A 435 -26.35 11.90 -28.75
C SER A 435 -27.80 12.10 -29.25
N ALA A 436 -28.60 11.03 -29.32
CA ALA A 436 -30.06 11.02 -29.23
C ALA A 436 -30.54 10.58 -27.82
N GLY A 437 -30.80 11.56 -26.95
CA GLY A 437 -31.65 11.57 -25.74
C GLY A 437 -31.93 10.30 -24.93
N LYS A 438 -31.45 10.26 -23.67
CA LYS A 438 -32.26 10.29 -22.42
C LYS A 438 -31.39 10.01 -21.18
N LYS A 439 -31.59 10.80 -20.12
CA LYS A 439 -30.98 10.61 -18.79
C LYS A 439 -31.55 9.32 -18.16
N LYS A 440 -30.71 8.29 -17.98
CA LYS A 440 -31.09 7.07 -17.24
C LYS A 440 -30.95 7.29 -15.73
N MET A 441 -31.98 6.89 -15.00
CA MET A 441 -32.00 6.81 -13.54
C MET A 441 -31.11 5.65 -13.07
N THR A 442 -30.10 5.92 -12.24
CA THR A 442 -29.19 4.91 -11.67
C THR A 442 -29.88 4.13 -10.54
N ILE A 443 -29.68 2.82 -10.46
CA ILE A 443 -30.22 1.90 -9.43
C ILE A 443 -29.62 2.16 -8.02
N LEU A 444 -28.45 2.80 -7.95
CA LEU A 444 -27.67 3.02 -6.72
C LEU A 444 -28.41 3.74 -5.57
N PRO A 445 -29.21 4.81 -5.79
CA PRO A 445 -29.95 5.47 -4.71
C PRO A 445 -30.98 4.56 -4.04
N LEU A 446 -31.58 3.63 -4.80
CA LEU A 446 -32.54 2.66 -4.25
C LEU A 446 -31.84 1.67 -3.31
N ILE A 447 -30.66 1.18 -3.71
CA ILE A 447 -29.83 0.30 -2.87
C ILE A 447 -29.43 1.01 -1.57
N LEU A 448 -29.00 2.27 -1.65
CA LEU A 448 -28.63 3.06 -0.47
C LEU A 448 -29.81 3.28 0.48
N LEU A 449 -31.02 3.53 -0.06
CA LEU A 449 -32.21 3.69 0.77
C LEU A 449 -32.60 2.39 1.50
N ILE A 450 -32.55 1.26 0.81
CA ILE A 450 -32.80 -0.07 1.39
C ILE A 450 -31.77 -0.37 2.50
N ALA A 451 -30.48 -0.11 2.24
CA ALA A 451 -29.43 -0.27 3.24
C ALA A 451 -29.66 0.61 4.48
N GLY A 452 -30.13 1.86 4.27
CA GLY A 452 -30.47 2.76 5.37
C GLY A 452 -31.62 2.26 6.25
N ILE A 453 -32.69 1.74 5.62
CA ILE A 453 -33.83 1.15 6.34
C ILE A 453 -33.39 -0.07 7.16
N LEU A 454 -32.58 -0.96 6.56
CA LEU A 454 -32.07 -2.15 7.26
C LEU A 454 -31.21 -1.79 8.47
N CYS A 455 -30.38 -0.74 8.39
CA CYS A 455 -29.59 -0.26 9.53
C CYS A 455 -30.51 0.22 10.67
N ILE A 456 -31.54 1.00 10.38
CA ILE A 456 -32.47 1.51 11.40
C ILE A 456 -33.23 0.35 12.06
N LEU A 457 -33.74 -0.59 11.26
CA LEU A 457 -34.45 -1.78 11.77
C LEU A 457 -33.56 -2.59 12.71
N TYR A 458 -32.30 -2.86 12.31
CA TYR A 458 -31.36 -3.58 13.16
C TYR A 458 -31.05 -2.82 14.46
N GLY A 459 -30.89 -1.49 14.41
CA GLY A 459 -30.72 -0.64 15.60
C GLY A 459 -31.89 -0.76 16.58
N ILE A 460 -33.13 -0.78 16.08
CA ILE A 460 -34.36 -0.98 16.90
C ILE A 460 -34.33 -2.36 17.55
N THR A 461 -33.98 -3.41 16.80
CA THR A 461 -33.88 -4.77 17.35
C THR A 461 -32.88 -4.86 18.50
N ILE A 462 -31.70 -4.24 18.37
CA ILE A 462 -30.67 -4.25 19.44
C ILE A 462 -31.09 -3.41 20.65
N MET A 463 -31.82 -2.32 20.43
CA MET A 463 -32.40 -1.50 21.50
C MET A 463 -33.43 -2.28 22.32
N LEU A 464 -34.39 -2.94 21.64
CA LEU A 464 -35.44 -3.74 22.28
C LEU A 464 -34.87 -4.98 22.99
N ALA A 465 -33.80 -5.57 22.44
CA ALA A 465 -33.13 -6.71 23.05
C ALA A 465 -32.31 -6.37 24.31
N ASN A 466 -32.22 -5.09 24.68
CA ASN A 466 -31.56 -4.59 25.89
C ASN A 466 -30.14 -5.16 26.10
N SER A 467 -29.30 -4.99 25.07
CA SER A 467 -27.92 -5.52 24.99
C SER A 467 -26.93 -4.95 26.03
N GLY A 468 -27.36 -4.04 26.90
CA GLY A 468 -26.52 -3.42 27.94
C GLY A 468 -25.60 -2.29 27.45
N SER A 469 -25.62 -1.96 26.15
CA SER A 469 -24.75 -0.95 25.53
C SER A 469 -25.56 0.05 24.71
N LYS A 470 -25.25 1.35 24.83
CA LYS A 470 -25.83 2.41 23.98
C LYS A 470 -25.23 2.45 22.56
N PHE A 471 -24.33 1.54 22.23
CA PHE A 471 -23.63 1.54 20.94
C PHE A 471 -24.54 1.27 19.73
N PHE A 472 -25.77 0.78 19.95
CA PHE A 472 -26.76 0.58 18.86
C PHE A 472 -27.09 1.87 18.09
N LEU A 473 -26.86 3.05 18.69
CA LEU A 473 -27.04 4.36 18.05
C LEU A 473 -26.23 4.51 16.75
N VAL A 474 -25.12 3.76 16.60
CA VAL A 474 -24.32 3.75 15.36
C VAL A 474 -25.13 3.34 14.14
N TRP A 475 -26.13 2.46 14.33
CA TRP A 475 -26.98 1.96 13.25
C TRP A 475 -28.01 3.00 12.82
N TYR A 476 -28.51 3.82 13.74
CA TYR A 476 -29.36 4.96 13.39
C TYR A 476 -28.59 6.02 12.62
N ALA A 477 -27.37 6.34 13.06
CA ALA A 477 -26.48 7.26 12.36
C ALA A 477 -26.12 6.75 10.95
N GLY A 478 -25.81 5.45 10.81
CA GLY A 478 -25.56 4.81 9.53
C GLY A 478 -26.79 4.85 8.61
N GLY A 479 -27.97 4.59 9.16
CA GLY A 479 -29.24 4.68 8.44
C GLY A 479 -29.51 6.07 7.85
N LEU A 480 -29.35 7.11 8.67
CA LEU A 480 -29.49 8.51 8.24
C LEU A 480 -28.44 8.89 7.19
N CYS A 481 -27.19 8.43 7.35
CA CYS A 481 -26.12 8.68 6.37
C CYS A 481 -26.43 8.05 5.00
N PHE A 482 -26.90 6.80 4.97
CA PHE A 482 -27.28 6.15 3.72
C PHE A 482 -28.48 6.81 3.04
N ALA A 483 -29.47 7.26 3.81
CA ALA A 483 -30.60 8.03 3.28
C ALA A 483 -30.16 9.39 2.69
N ALA A 484 -29.27 10.10 3.39
CA ALA A 484 -28.70 11.36 2.90
C ALA A 484 -27.88 11.16 1.61
N LEU A 485 -27.06 10.10 1.54
CA LEU A 485 -26.32 9.75 0.33
C LEU A 485 -27.26 9.40 -0.84
N ALA A 486 -28.32 8.62 -0.60
CA ALA A 486 -29.32 8.29 -1.60
C ALA A 486 -29.96 9.56 -2.17
N PHE A 487 -30.32 10.52 -1.31
CA PHE A 487 -30.85 11.82 -1.71
C PHE A 487 -29.83 12.61 -2.55
N LEU A 488 -28.57 12.70 -2.10
CA LEU A 488 -27.51 13.43 -2.82
C LEU A 488 -27.21 12.86 -4.21
N PHE A 489 -27.26 11.53 -4.37
CA PHE A 489 -27.12 10.87 -5.68
C PHE A 489 -28.34 11.12 -6.57
N ARG A 490 -29.56 11.05 -6.02
CA ARG A 490 -30.81 11.30 -6.76
C ARG A 490 -30.94 12.75 -7.22
N SER A 491 -30.55 13.70 -6.37
CA SER A 491 -30.57 15.14 -6.66
C SER A 491 -29.46 15.58 -7.63
N GLY A 492 -28.56 14.67 -8.04
CA GLY A 492 -27.48 14.94 -8.99
C GLY A 492 -26.40 15.89 -8.46
N ILE A 493 -26.44 16.26 -7.18
CA ILE A 493 -25.47 17.15 -6.52
C ILE A 493 -24.08 16.50 -6.57
N ILE A 494 -24.01 15.19 -6.29
CA ILE A 494 -22.74 14.44 -6.38
C ILE A 494 -22.18 14.50 -7.80
N ALA A 495 -23.01 14.43 -8.84
CA ALA A 495 -22.53 14.52 -10.22
C ALA A 495 -21.88 15.88 -10.53
N LYS A 496 -22.34 16.96 -9.89
CA LYS A 496 -21.81 18.32 -10.04
C LYS A 496 -20.51 18.59 -9.27
N LEU A 497 -20.14 17.74 -8.29
CA LEU A 497 -18.92 17.94 -7.50
C LEU A 497 -17.65 17.83 -8.38
N PRO A 498 -16.61 18.64 -8.09
CA PRO A 498 -15.30 18.51 -8.72
C PRO A 498 -14.73 17.10 -8.56
N MET A 499 -14.00 16.62 -9.57
CA MET A 499 -13.46 15.26 -9.57
C MET A 499 -12.46 15.02 -8.43
N ALA A 500 -11.77 16.06 -7.98
CA ALA A 500 -10.89 16.02 -6.80
C ALA A 500 -11.67 15.73 -5.51
N VAL A 501 -12.82 16.39 -5.29
CA VAL A 501 -13.68 16.18 -4.12
C VAL A 501 -14.26 14.76 -4.13
N LYS A 502 -14.69 14.27 -5.31
CA LYS A 502 -15.11 12.87 -5.48
C LYS A 502 -13.97 11.90 -5.17
N GLY A 503 -12.77 12.19 -5.65
CA GLY A 503 -11.57 11.38 -5.40
C GLY A 503 -11.23 11.31 -3.92
N ILE A 504 -11.24 12.45 -3.21
CA ILE A 504 -10.99 12.53 -1.77
C ILE A 504 -12.09 11.79 -0.99
N ALA A 505 -13.36 12.00 -1.33
CA ALA A 505 -14.48 11.33 -0.67
C ALA A 505 -14.41 9.80 -0.86
N VAL A 506 -14.13 9.33 -2.09
CA VAL A 506 -13.91 7.91 -2.36
C VAL A 506 -12.70 7.39 -1.58
N PHE A 507 -11.59 8.13 -1.55
CA PHE A 507 -10.41 7.76 -0.78
C PHE A 507 -10.70 7.60 0.72
N LEU A 508 -11.37 8.59 1.35
CA LEU A 508 -11.71 8.55 2.77
C LEU A 508 -12.69 7.41 3.10
N ILE A 509 -13.72 7.23 2.28
CA ILE A 509 -14.70 6.14 2.45
C ILE A 509 -14.00 4.80 2.32
N SER A 510 -13.17 4.63 1.29
CA SER A 510 -12.47 3.37 1.06
C SER A 510 -11.41 3.08 2.12
N LEU A 511 -10.72 4.10 2.63
CA LEU A 511 -9.79 3.97 3.76
C LEU A 511 -10.55 3.51 5.02
N GLY A 512 -11.71 4.11 5.30
CA GLY A 512 -12.58 3.68 6.40
C GLY A 512 -13.08 2.25 6.25
N VAL A 513 -13.49 1.84 5.04
CA VAL A 513 -13.92 0.47 4.75
C VAL A 513 -12.78 -0.52 4.93
N ILE A 514 -11.57 -0.21 4.43
CA ILE A 514 -10.38 -1.05 4.66
C ILE A 514 -10.09 -1.17 6.14
N PHE A 515 -10.11 -0.06 6.87
CA PHE A 515 -9.86 -0.04 8.31
C PHE A 515 -10.82 -0.97 9.04
N VAL A 516 -12.13 -0.86 8.78
CA VAL A 516 -13.16 -1.73 9.37
C VAL A 516 -12.93 -3.18 8.98
N ILE A 517 -12.68 -3.49 7.71
CA ILE A 517 -12.44 -4.89 7.28
C ILE A 517 -11.20 -5.46 7.98
N ALA A 518 -10.11 -4.70 8.07
CA ALA A 518 -8.87 -5.14 8.69
C ALA A 518 -9.07 -5.44 10.19
N THR A 519 -9.72 -4.53 10.92
CA THR A 519 -10.03 -4.73 12.35
C THR A 519 -11.02 -5.88 12.56
N GLN A 520 -12.03 -6.05 11.69
CA GLN A 520 -12.93 -7.20 11.77
C GLN A 520 -12.19 -8.52 11.56
N CYS A 521 -11.28 -8.59 10.59
CA CYS A 521 -10.44 -9.78 10.40
C CYS A 521 -9.55 -10.07 11.62
N MET A 522 -8.99 -9.03 12.25
CA MET A 522 -8.23 -9.18 13.51
C MET A 522 -9.11 -9.74 14.62
N VAL A 523 -10.29 -9.16 14.82
CA VAL A 523 -11.28 -9.61 15.81
C VAL A 523 -11.69 -11.07 15.57
N ILE A 524 -12.03 -11.44 14.33
CA ILE A 524 -12.40 -12.81 13.95
C ILE A 524 -11.24 -13.79 14.19
N SER A 525 -9.98 -13.36 14.02
CA SER A 525 -8.84 -14.24 14.32
C SER A 525 -8.78 -14.67 15.79
N GLY A 526 -9.36 -13.88 16.70
CA GLY A 526 -9.51 -14.22 18.12
C GLY A 526 -10.64 -15.19 18.44
N PHE A 527 -11.48 -15.57 17.46
CA PHE A 527 -12.54 -16.56 17.65
C PHE A 527 -12.02 -18.00 17.64
N ARG A 528 -10.79 -18.20 17.16
CA ARG A 528 -10.17 -19.53 17.16
C ARG A 528 -9.83 -19.92 18.59
N ASP A 529 -10.34 -21.08 18.98
CA ASP A 529 -9.97 -21.71 20.23
C ASP A 529 -8.54 -22.26 20.11
N ASN A 530 -7.58 -21.51 20.67
CA ASN A 530 -6.17 -21.89 20.77
C ASN A 530 -5.79 -22.12 22.25
N THR A 531 -6.76 -22.57 23.03
CA THR A 531 -6.58 -22.80 24.46
C THR A 531 -5.51 -23.87 24.69
N LYS A 532 -4.54 -23.57 25.55
CA LYS A 532 -3.55 -24.54 26.02
C LYS A 532 -4.06 -25.21 27.29
N GLU A 533 -3.78 -26.49 27.47
CA GLU A 533 -4.03 -27.20 28.73
C GLU A 533 -2.93 -26.90 29.76
N GLY A 534 -3.24 -27.10 31.04
CA GLY A 534 -2.30 -26.96 32.14
C GLY A 534 -1.79 -25.53 32.38
N LEU A 535 -2.62 -24.52 32.16
CA LEU A 535 -2.24 -23.14 32.46
C LEU A 535 -2.15 -22.91 33.97
N ASP A 536 -1.18 -22.12 34.41
CA ASP A 536 -1.01 -21.77 35.82
C ASP A 536 -2.17 -20.88 36.31
N TYR A 537 -2.58 -19.92 35.46
CA TYR A 537 -3.66 -18.97 35.76
C TYR A 537 -4.63 -18.81 34.61
N ILE A 538 -5.90 -18.57 34.93
CA ILE A 538 -6.85 -17.95 34.00
C ILE A 538 -7.39 -16.64 34.56
N ILE A 539 -7.49 -15.62 33.72
CA ILE A 539 -8.08 -14.32 34.06
C ILE A 539 -9.43 -14.20 33.34
N VAL A 540 -10.51 -14.19 34.11
CA VAL A 540 -11.87 -14.01 33.61
C VAL A 540 -12.21 -12.52 33.66
N LEU A 541 -12.30 -11.92 32.47
CA LEU A 541 -12.64 -10.51 32.34
C LEU A 541 -14.15 -10.32 32.49
N GLY A 542 -14.54 -9.39 33.37
CA GLY A 542 -15.92 -8.98 33.58
C GLY A 542 -16.53 -8.24 32.39
N SER A 543 -17.85 -8.00 32.44
CA SER A 543 -18.52 -7.24 31.38
C SER A 543 -19.77 -6.48 31.80
N GLN A 544 -20.73 -7.16 32.44
CA GLN A 544 -21.90 -6.53 33.04
C GLN A 544 -22.53 -7.48 34.05
N VAL A 545 -23.05 -6.95 35.16
CA VAL A 545 -23.86 -7.67 36.15
C VAL A 545 -25.23 -7.03 36.31
N LYS A 546 -26.23 -7.87 36.64
CA LYS A 546 -27.63 -7.44 36.87
C LYS A 546 -28.01 -7.78 38.31
N THR A 547 -29.11 -7.19 38.77
CA THR A 547 -29.71 -7.54 40.08
C THR A 547 -30.06 -9.02 40.22
N SER A 548 -30.26 -9.73 39.11
CA SER A 548 -30.52 -11.17 39.06
C SER A 548 -29.25 -12.04 38.92
N GLY A 549 -28.05 -11.49 39.10
CA GLY A 549 -26.76 -12.18 38.91
C GLY A 549 -26.03 -11.79 37.61
N PRO A 550 -25.05 -12.60 37.14
CA PRO A 550 -24.21 -12.24 36.00
C PRO A 550 -25.05 -12.11 34.72
N ALA A 551 -24.80 -11.07 33.92
CA ALA A 551 -25.46 -10.91 32.63
C ALA A 551 -25.09 -12.06 31.67
N VAL A 552 -25.89 -12.28 30.63
CA VAL A 552 -25.72 -13.42 29.69
C VAL A 552 -24.29 -13.53 29.16
N VAL A 553 -23.66 -12.40 28.79
CA VAL A 553 -22.28 -12.40 28.28
C VAL A 553 -21.26 -12.79 29.37
N THR A 554 -21.40 -12.27 30.58
CA THR A 554 -20.55 -12.62 31.74
C THR A 554 -20.74 -14.09 32.12
N ARG A 555 -21.99 -14.59 32.11
CA ARG A 555 -22.30 -16.00 32.38
C ARG A 555 -21.63 -16.93 31.38
N MET A 556 -21.68 -16.63 30.08
CA MET A 556 -21.01 -17.45 29.05
C MET A 556 -19.48 -17.51 29.26
N ARG A 557 -18.86 -16.42 29.75
CA ARG A 557 -17.44 -16.41 30.12
C ARG A 557 -17.16 -17.27 31.34
N LEU A 558 -18.01 -17.18 32.37
CA LEU A 558 -17.89 -17.99 33.59
C LEU A 558 -18.12 -19.47 33.32
N ASP A 559 -19.06 -19.81 32.45
CA ASP A 559 -19.30 -21.19 32.01
C ASP A 559 -18.05 -21.77 31.33
N LYS A 560 -17.40 -20.97 30.46
CA LYS A 560 -16.16 -21.39 29.80
C LYS A 560 -14.99 -21.49 30.77
N ALA A 561 -14.89 -20.57 31.73
CA ALA A 561 -13.89 -20.63 32.78
C ALA A 561 -14.07 -21.86 33.68
N TYR A 562 -15.32 -22.19 34.04
CA TYR A 562 -15.66 -23.39 34.81
C TYR A 562 -15.32 -24.67 34.05
N GLU A 563 -15.68 -24.76 32.77
CA GLU A 563 -15.31 -25.90 31.90
C GLU A 563 -13.79 -26.11 31.89
N TYR A 564 -13.03 -25.02 31.69
CA TYR A 564 -11.57 -25.07 31.67
C TYR A 564 -10.98 -25.48 33.03
N ALA A 565 -11.42 -24.86 34.13
CA ALA A 565 -10.91 -25.11 35.47
C ALA A 565 -11.29 -26.50 36.01
N SER A 566 -12.40 -27.07 35.52
CA SER A 566 -12.80 -28.46 35.83
C SER A 566 -11.88 -29.48 35.15
N ALA A 567 -11.42 -29.18 33.93
CA ALA A 567 -10.44 -30.00 33.22
C ALA A 567 -9.00 -29.80 33.73
N ASN A 568 -8.73 -28.70 34.45
CA ASN A 568 -7.40 -28.32 34.94
C ASN A 568 -7.46 -27.97 36.45
N PRO A 569 -7.39 -28.98 37.35
CA PRO A 569 -7.59 -28.78 38.80
C PRO A 569 -6.54 -27.92 39.49
N GLU A 570 -5.34 -27.79 38.92
CA GLU A 570 -4.24 -26.99 39.48
C GLU A 570 -4.28 -25.51 39.05
N THR A 571 -5.11 -25.16 38.06
CA THR A 571 -5.20 -23.79 37.55
C THR A 571 -5.88 -22.86 38.56
N ILE A 572 -5.29 -21.70 38.83
CA ILE A 572 -5.88 -20.64 39.67
C ILE A 572 -6.74 -19.71 38.79
N ILE A 573 -7.91 -19.31 39.29
CA ILE A 573 -8.85 -18.43 38.58
C ILE A 573 -8.75 -17.03 39.17
N ILE A 574 -8.50 -16.02 38.33
CA ILE A 574 -8.57 -14.60 38.68
C ILE A 574 -9.84 -14.03 38.05
N VAL A 575 -10.80 -13.60 38.86
CA VAL A 575 -11.99 -12.88 38.38
C VAL A 575 -11.73 -11.38 38.51
N SER A 576 -11.81 -10.64 37.39
CA SER A 576 -11.41 -9.23 37.32
C SER A 576 -12.51 -8.37 36.72
N GLY A 577 -12.87 -7.29 37.43
CA GLY A 577 -13.87 -6.31 37.01
C GLY A 577 -14.47 -5.54 38.19
N GLY A 578 -14.38 -4.21 38.15
CA GLY A 578 -14.95 -3.34 39.18
C GLY A 578 -16.45 -3.12 39.10
N GLN A 579 -16.99 -2.24 39.93
CA GLN A 579 -18.42 -1.93 39.97
C GLN A 579 -18.79 -0.83 38.97
N GLY A 580 -19.67 -1.15 38.01
CA GLY A 580 -20.25 -0.15 37.12
C GLY A 580 -21.24 0.79 37.82
N SER A 581 -21.43 2.00 37.29
CA SER A 581 -22.32 3.01 37.88
C SER A 581 -23.80 2.59 37.98
N ASN A 582 -24.20 1.54 37.26
CA ASN A 582 -25.56 1.01 37.19
C ASN A 582 -25.66 -0.42 37.74
N GLU A 583 -24.69 -0.86 38.53
CA GLU A 583 -24.54 -2.25 38.96
C GLU A 583 -24.64 -2.39 40.49
N PRO A 584 -25.27 -3.48 40.98
CA PRO A 584 -25.50 -3.67 42.41
C PRO A 584 -24.26 -4.07 43.21
N ALA A 585 -23.22 -4.59 42.55
CA ALA A 585 -21.97 -5.06 43.13
C ALA A 585 -20.86 -5.03 42.06
N SER A 586 -19.60 -5.28 42.46
CA SER A 586 -18.51 -5.41 41.48
C SER A 586 -18.71 -6.64 40.60
N GLU A 587 -18.25 -6.56 39.35
CA GLU A 587 -18.33 -7.70 38.45
C GLU A 587 -17.57 -8.90 39.02
N ALA A 588 -16.40 -8.66 39.62
CA ALA A 588 -15.56 -9.70 40.22
C ALA A 588 -16.21 -10.42 41.40
N SER A 589 -16.95 -9.73 42.28
CA SER A 589 -17.64 -10.38 43.40
C SER A 589 -18.73 -11.34 42.91
N VAL A 590 -19.55 -10.89 41.95
CA VAL A 590 -20.62 -11.72 41.37
C VAL A 590 -20.05 -12.90 40.58
N MET A 591 -18.91 -12.71 39.91
CA MET A 591 -18.20 -13.78 39.21
C MET A 591 -17.66 -14.85 40.18
N LYS A 592 -17.11 -14.44 41.33
CA LYS A 592 -16.66 -15.36 42.40
C LYS A 592 -17.82 -16.19 42.94
N ASP A 593 -18.91 -15.54 43.36
CA ASP A 593 -20.09 -16.22 43.92
C ASP A 593 -20.67 -17.24 42.95
N TYR A 594 -20.67 -16.92 41.66
CA TYR A 594 -21.13 -17.83 40.61
C TYR A 594 -20.27 -19.09 40.49
N LEU A 595 -18.94 -18.95 40.51
CA LEU A 595 -18.01 -20.09 40.39
C LEU A 595 -18.02 -20.97 41.64
N VAL A 596 -18.07 -20.36 42.84
CA VAL A 596 -18.22 -21.10 44.11
C VAL A 596 -19.55 -21.86 44.13
N GLY A 597 -20.65 -21.21 43.72
CA GLY A 597 -21.96 -21.86 43.61
C GLY A 597 -22.02 -23.00 42.57
N ARG A 598 -21.06 -23.06 41.65
CA ARG A 598 -20.89 -24.14 40.66
C ARG A 598 -19.97 -25.27 41.16
N GLY A 599 -19.36 -25.12 42.34
CA GLY A 599 -18.50 -26.14 42.97
C GLY A 599 -16.99 -25.93 42.78
N VAL A 600 -16.54 -24.75 42.35
CA VAL A 600 -15.11 -24.41 42.34
C VAL A 600 -14.66 -24.06 43.76
N ASP A 601 -13.55 -24.64 44.21
CA ASP A 601 -12.96 -24.33 45.51
C ASP A 601 -12.62 -22.84 45.64
N GLU A 602 -13.11 -22.20 46.71
CA GLU A 602 -12.92 -20.76 46.93
C GLU A 602 -11.44 -20.38 47.05
N SER A 603 -10.59 -21.27 47.58
CA SER A 603 -9.14 -21.04 47.69
C SER A 603 -8.42 -20.91 46.34
N ARG A 604 -9.06 -21.38 45.25
CA ARG A 604 -8.54 -21.28 43.88
C ARG A 604 -8.98 -20.00 43.16
N ILE A 605 -9.78 -19.14 43.79
CA ILE A 605 -10.33 -17.94 43.15
C ILE A 605 -9.76 -16.67 43.80
N LEU A 606 -9.01 -15.91 43.00
CA LEU A 606 -8.52 -14.58 43.33
C LEU A 606 -9.43 -13.52 42.71
N MET A 607 -9.62 -12.40 43.39
CA MET A 607 -10.59 -11.37 43.00
C MET A 607 -9.92 -10.00 42.81
N GLU A 608 -10.18 -9.35 41.68
CA GLU A 608 -9.80 -7.97 41.36
C GLU A 608 -11.05 -7.13 41.09
N ASP A 609 -11.40 -6.20 41.98
CA ASP A 609 -12.68 -5.49 41.98
C ASP A 609 -12.57 -3.95 41.81
N LYS A 610 -11.41 -3.44 41.40
CA LYS A 610 -11.12 -2.00 41.31
C LYS A 610 -11.09 -1.49 39.87
N SER A 611 -10.92 -2.37 38.89
CA SER A 611 -10.74 -1.97 37.50
C SER A 611 -11.97 -1.33 36.86
N THR A 612 -11.75 -0.29 36.06
CA THR A 612 -12.79 0.41 35.29
C THR A 612 -12.72 0.13 33.79
N ASN A 613 -11.62 -0.47 33.33
CA ASN A 613 -11.38 -0.78 31.93
C ASN A 613 -10.46 -2.01 31.76
N THR A 614 -10.41 -2.56 30.54
CA THR A 614 -9.67 -3.80 30.24
C THR A 614 -8.17 -3.73 30.52
N SER A 615 -7.54 -2.56 30.38
CA SER A 615 -6.12 -2.38 30.71
C SER A 615 -5.89 -2.46 32.22
N GLU A 616 -6.73 -1.78 33.00
CA GLU A 616 -6.70 -1.86 34.47
C GLU A 616 -7.00 -3.27 34.98
N ASN A 617 -7.96 -3.99 34.36
CA ASN A 617 -8.24 -5.38 34.71
C ASN A 617 -6.95 -6.22 34.68
N LEU A 618 -6.20 -6.11 33.58
CA LEU A 618 -4.98 -6.90 33.38
C LEU A 618 -3.79 -6.38 34.20
N GLN A 619 -3.66 -5.08 34.42
CA GLN A 619 -2.61 -4.51 35.27
C GLN A 619 -2.83 -4.84 36.75
N PHE A 620 -4.05 -4.68 37.25
CA PHE A 620 -4.38 -4.96 38.65
C PHE A 620 -4.36 -6.46 38.91
N SER A 621 -4.82 -7.29 37.97
CA SER A 621 -4.66 -8.75 38.05
C SER A 621 -3.19 -9.16 38.15
N ALA A 622 -2.29 -8.50 37.41
CA ALA A 622 -0.85 -8.77 37.49
C ALA A 622 -0.28 -8.45 38.88
N SER A 623 -0.83 -7.45 39.57
CA SER A 623 -0.39 -7.03 40.91
C SER A 623 -0.89 -7.91 42.05
N LEU A 624 -1.86 -8.80 41.79
CA LEU A 624 -2.42 -9.69 42.81
C LEU A 624 -1.51 -10.88 43.15
N TYR A 625 -0.51 -11.18 42.33
CA TYR A 625 0.37 -12.32 42.55
C TYR A 625 1.79 -12.09 42.00
N GLU A 626 2.79 -12.05 42.90
CA GLU A 626 4.19 -11.76 42.56
C GLU A 626 4.81 -12.78 41.57
N GLY A 627 4.24 -13.98 41.44
CA GLY A 627 4.71 -15.03 40.53
C GLY A 627 4.18 -14.97 39.08
N LEU A 628 3.32 -14.02 38.72
CA LEU A 628 2.72 -13.95 37.36
C LEU A 628 3.73 -13.65 36.24
N SER A 629 4.92 -13.14 36.59
CA SER A 629 6.00 -12.84 35.63
C SER A 629 6.72 -14.13 35.21
N GLY A 630 6.18 -14.80 34.19
CA GLY A 630 6.74 -16.04 33.60
C GLY A 630 5.77 -17.21 33.57
N SER A 631 4.68 -17.13 34.32
CA SER A 631 3.59 -18.11 34.30
C SER A 631 2.80 -18.11 33.00
N SER A 632 2.20 -19.26 32.71
CA SER A 632 1.26 -19.46 31.62
C SER A 632 -0.13 -18.94 31.99
N VAL A 633 -0.64 -17.97 31.24
CA VAL A 633 -1.89 -17.25 31.57
C VAL A 633 -2.92 -17.36 30.45
N GLY A 634 -4.14 -17.76 30.79
CA GLY A 634 -5.29 -17.80 29.89
C GLY A 634 -6.24 -16.64 30.11
N ILE A 635 -6.54 -15.82 29.10
CA ILE A 635 -7.55 -14.77 29.21
C ILE A 635 -8.90 -15.30 28.73
N VAL A 636 -9.86 -15.40 29.64
CA VAL A 636 -11.23 -15.78 29.32
C VAL A 636 -12.04 -14.53 29.01
N SER A 637 -12.54 -14.44 27.78
CA SER A 637 -13.42 -13.35 27.35
C SER A 637 -14.29 -13.76 26.18
N SER A 638 -15.22 -12.90 25.78
CA SER A 638 -16.05 -13.15 24.59
C SER A 638 -15.17 -13.26 23.34
N ASN A 639 -15.52 -14.16 22.42
CA ASN A 639 -14.76 -14.45 21.19
C ASN A 639 -14.34 -13.19 20.40
N PHE A 640 -15.21 -12.18 20.29
CA PHE A 640 -14.87 -10.93 19.62
C PHE A 640 -13.89 -10.04 20.39
N HIS A 641 -13.73 -10.23 21.69
CA HIS A 641 -12.90 -9.39 22.55
C HIS A 641 -11.50 -9.98 22.80
N ILE A 642 -11.32 -11.28 22.57
CA ILE A 642 -10.06 -12.00 22.83
C ILE A 642 -8.86 -11.34 22.16
N TYR A 643 -9.00 -10.90 20.90
CA TYR A 643 -7.89 -10.29 20.18
C TYR A 643 -7.33 -9.05 20.90
N ARG A 644 -8.21 -8.13 21.28
CA ARG A 644 -7.84 -6.88 21.95
C ARG A 644 -7.30 -7.16 23.35
N ALA A 645 -7.93 -8.07 24.09
CA ALA A 645 -7.49 -8.45 25.43
C ALA A 645 -6.06 -9.05 25.43
N LEU A 646 -5.74 -9.91 24.46
CA LEU A 646 -4.38 -10.47 24.33
C LEU A 646 -3.34 -9.42 23.95
N ALA A 647 -3.70 -8.44 23.13
CA ALA A 647 -2.79 -7.36 22.77
C ALA A 647 -2.47 -6.46 23.98
N ILE A 648 -3.50 -6.10 24.76
CA ILE A 648 -3.34 -5.33 25.99
C ILE A 648 -2.51 -6.12 27.02
N ALA A 649 -2.75 -7.42 27.17
CA ALA A 649 -1.99 -8.25 28.10
C ALA A 649 -0.51 -8.31 27.76
N LYS A 650 -0.15 -8.49 26.47
CA LYS A 650 1.26 -8.44 26.06
C LYS A 650 1.92 -7.12 26.41
N LYS A 651 1.19 -6.01 26.28
CA LYS A 651 1.68 -4.69 26.67
C LYS A 651 1.86 -4.55 28.19
N CYS A 652 1.00 -5.18 28.97
CA CYS A 652 1.11 -5.22 30.43
C CYS A 652 2.21 -6.17 30.94
N GLY A 653 3.01 -6.79 30.04
CA GLY A 653 4.17 -7.61 30.41
C GLY A 653 3.90 -9.12 30.46
N TYR A 654 2.71 -9.59 30.09
CA TYR A 654 2.42 -11.03 30.06
C TYR A 654 3.16 -11.72 28.90
N THR A 655 4.14 -12.56 29.23
CA THR A 655 5.03 -13.22 28.25
C THR A 655 4.46 -14.51 27.66
N ASN A 656 3.72 -15.31 28.43
CA ASN A 656 3.11 -16.58 28.00
C ASN A 656 1.58 -16.53 28.11
N VAL A 657 0.95 -15.70 27.28
CA VAL A 657 -0.51 -15.46 27.32
C VAL A 657 -1.26 -16.11 26.14
N THR A 658 -2.36 -16.79 26.44
CA THR A 658 -3.29 -17.39 25.46
C THR A 658 -4.73 -16.95 25.70
N GLY A 659 -5.57 -16.97 24.67
CA GLY A 659 -6.97 -16.56 24.78
C GLY A 659 -7.89 -17.77 24.84
N ILE A 660 -8.88 -17.71 25.73
CA ILE A 660 -9.93 -18.72 25.90
C ILE A 660 -11.27 -18.07 25.47
N PRO A 661 -11.68 -18.23 24.20
CA PRO A 661 -12.88 -17.58 23.67
C PRO A 661 -14.16 -18.21 24.21
N ALA A 662 -14.97 -17.42 24.91
CA ALA A 662 -16.35 -17.74 25.21
C ALA A 662 -17.26 -17.34 24.04
N ASP A 663 -18.29 -18.14 23.78
CA ASP A 663 -19.25 -17.86 22.72
C ASP A 663 -20.01 -16.55 22.95
N SER A 664 -20.60 -16.04 21.88
CA SER A 664 -21.38 -14.80 21.89
C SER A 664 -22.78 -15.01 21.34
N VAL A 665 -23.74 -14.26 21.88
CA VAL A 665 -25.11 -14.21 21.36
C VAL A 665 -25.09 -13.67 19.93
N LYS A 666 -25.53 -14.50 18.96
CA LYS A 666 -25.48 -14.21 17.51
C LYS A 666 -26.15 -12.89 17.14
N LEU A 667 -27.24 -12.52 17.82
CA LEU A 667 -27.97 -11.28 17.57
C LEU A 667 -27.11 -10.02 17.81
N TYR A 668 -26.29 -10.02 18.87
CA TYR A 668 -25.45 -8.87 19.25
C TYR A 668 -24.12 -8.83 18.52
N LEU A 669 -23.76 -9.93 17.84
CA LEU A 669 -22.43 -10.11 17.27
C LEU A 669 -22.05 -9.00 16.28
N PRO A 670 -22.87 -8.62 15.27
CA PRO A 670 -22.51 -7.52 14.36
C PRO A 670 -22.29 -6.18 15.10
N ASN A 671 -23.16 -5.86 16.07
CA ASN A 671 -23.04 -4.64 16.87
C ASN A 671 -21.76 -4.64 17.71
N ASN A 672 -21.45 -5.75 18.39
CA ASN A 672 -20.26 -5.89 19.23
C ASN A 672 -18.98 -5.90 18.41
N MET A 673 -19.00 -6.50 17.21
CA MET A 673 -17.90 -6.49 16.26
C MET A 673 -17.54 -5.06 15.80
N ILE A 674 -18.53 -4.23 15.46
CA ILE A 674 -18.27 -2.82 15.11
C ILE A 674 -17.77 -2.04 16.33
N ARG A 675 -18.35 -2.29 17.52
CA ARG A 675 -17.88 -1.68 18.77
C ARG A 675 -16.42 -2.01 19.05
N GLU A 676 -16.01 -3.25 18.82
CA GLU A 676 -14.64 -3.71 19.01
C GLU A 676 -13.66 -3.02 18.06
N THR A 677 -14.07 -2.75 16.82
CA THR A 677 -13.26 -1.97 15.87
C THR A 677 -12.99 -0.55 16.39
N VAL A 678 -13.98 0.09 16.99
CA VAL A 678 -13.81 1.41 17.62
C VAL A 678 -12.94 1.31 18.88
N GLY A 679 -13.10 0.24 19.67
CA GLY A 679 -12.26 -0.04 20.83
C GLY A 679 -10.78 -0.21 20.47
N LEU A 680 -10.47 -1.02 19.45
CA LEU A 680 -9.11 -1.19 18.92
C LEU A 680 -8.51 0.12 18.42
N LEU A 681 -9.30 0.95 17.73
CA LEU A 681 -8.83 2.27 17.28
C LEU A 681 -8.49 3.17 18.47
N LYS A 682 -9.38 3.23 19.47
CA LYS A 682 -9.19 4.03 20.68
C LYS A 682 -7.91 3.61 21.42
N ASP A 683 -7.74 2.31 21.65
CA ASP A 683 -6.60 1.79 22.38
C ASP A 683 -5.29 1.95 21.59
N PHE A 684 -5.32 1.83 20.26
CA PHE A 684 -4.15 2.17 19.43
C PHE A 684 -3.75 3.65 19.57
N LEU A 685 -4.73 4.57 19.49
CA LEU A 685 -4.49 6.02 19.58
C LEU A 685 -4.04 6.46 20.98
N MET A 686 -4.51 5.78 22.03
CA MET A 686 -4.10 6.04 23.40
C MET A 686 -2.77 5.37 23.78
N GLY A 687 -2.19 4.58 22.86
CA GLY A 687 -0.96 3.84 23.15
C GLY A 687 -1.19 2.74 24.18
N ASN A 688 -2.35 2.06 24.16
CA ASN A 688 -2.66 0.89 24.98
C ASN A 688 -2.42 -0.45 24.24
N LEU A 689 -2.16 -0.42 22.93
CA LEU A 689 -1.85 -1.59 22.09
C LEU A 689 -0.37 -1.68 21.69
#